data_AF-A0AA92TGE7-F1
#
_entry.id   AF-A0AA92TGE7-F1
#
_cell.length_a   1.000
_cell.length_b   1.000
_cell.length_c   1.000
_cell.angle_alpha   90.00
_cell.angle_beta   90.00
_cell.angle_gamma   90.00
#
_symmetry.space_group_name_H-M   'P 1'
#
loop_
_entity.id
_entity.type
_entity.pdbx_description
1 polymer ?
#
loop_
_entity_poly.entity_id
_entity_poly.type
_entity_poly.pdbx_seq_one_letter_code
_entity_poly.pdbx_strand_id
1 'polypeptide(L)'
;MRHFIITILILLSPCLHAQNQPTFEQALHDAQNGDPDASFWLGSSYMNGEGVTCNYTEAIKWLKKAADNKMPLAYNQLGHCYYRLENYQEAIVWYKKAIDDMYFYSNRTLSNTTCCLLGSCYYHLKNYQEAIIWLKKAIENGDTDSYFWLGRCYSVQQNYQEAIIWYKKAVENGDTNLYGYLGECYFQQQNYQEAITWLKKAAANGDMRVCGYIGTSYMNSKNYREAILWLKKALDNGDTHAYLGLGKCYFEQQNYQEAYKCAKIAVDNGIESASFLMGIMLYYGHGVQQDYNQAFKWLKMAAGYGAYNAYDILASMYAFGQGTAQNPTEAFKCAKIAADNGIITSYFKVGTMYSNGEGVEQNDQEAYKWIKKAAEAKDPYSYGALGIMYYQGIGTAIDLKEAYRIAKIGAEYEDPEAMALLARMYREGKGVSKSLIDSFEWQKKAAEKGFVSSFIWLGVMYEDGLGTSKDVNEAITWYKKANDNDVPNAPMMLCQAYYTQEDYVEAKKWADKTINQKEYALVGYRILALLNMYGLGIPQNKNKAFELIAKAIDEAKQKGVPMPNTLDAEGELYLADNNISKAREIYNAISKDTPDFYTQKETKLSKFMKENKGGDVDFDIPIADNVSNHTFAVIISNEKYQMEKSVQYAENDGKMFTEYCKKTLGLPEKNVHFITNATLNNIKHEIKWLQDVIAVYKGEAKAIFYYAGHGIPDEQNKSAYLLPIDGYGSDVTTGYALEDLYKALGSLPSKSVTVFLDACFSGAKRDGDMLASARGVAIKVKQATPVGNIVVFSAAQGDETAYPYKEEEHGLFTYYLLKKLQETKGNVTLGELSDYIKTQVERQSIVINGKLQSPSFVSTATIANSWKKWTLK
;
A
#
# COMPACT_ATOMS: atom_id res chain seq x y z
N MET A 1 53.97 -22.89 -47.72
CA MET A 1 55.19 -22.84 -48.57
C MET A 1 56.48 -23.27 -47.86
N ARG A 2 56.59 -23.25 -46.52
CA ARG A 2 57.75 -23.85 -45.80
C ARG A 2 57.74 -25.38 -45.73
N HIS A 3 56.57 -26.05 -45.82
CA HIS A 3 56.50 -27.51 -46.01
C HIS A 3 57.05 -28.01 -47.35
N PHE A 4 57.29 -27.11 -48.31
CA PHE A 4 57.99 -27.43 -49.56
C PHE A 4 59.52 -27.26 -49.43
N ILE A 5 59.99 -26.60 -48.36
CA ILE A 5 61.41 -26.31 -48.10
C ILE A 5 62.02 -27.30 -47.09
N ILE A 6 61.21 -27.92 -46.22
CA ILE A 6 61.70 -28.97 -45.30
C ILE A 6 61.96 -30.29 -46.04
N THR A 7 61.23 -30.57 -47.13
CA THR A 7 61.64 -31.62 -48.08
C THR A 7 63.00 -31.30 -48.70
N ILE A 8 63.38 -30.02 -48.82
CA ILE A 8 64.65 -29.60 -49.44
C ILE A 8 65.84 -29.61 -48.46
N LEU A 9 65.63 -29.56 -47.13
CA LEU A 9 66.72 -29.61 -46.16
C LEU A 9 67.14 -31.03 -45.74
N ILE A 10 66.33 -32.04 -46.05
CA ILE A 10 66.79 -33.44 -46.14
C ILE A 10 67.46 -33.71 -47.50
N LEU A 11 67.22 -32.85 -48.51
CA LEU A 11 67.85 -32.88 -49.84
C LEU A 11 69.09 -31.97 -49.97
N LEU A 12 69.73 -31.54 -48.88
CA LEU A 12 71.03 -30.82 -48.91
C LEU A 12 72.15 -31.57 -48.17
N SER A 13 72.19 -32.88 -48.35
CA SER A 13 73.43 -33.67 -48.40
C SER A 13 73.62 -34.53 -49.69
N PRO A 14 73.02 -34.21 -50.87
CA PRO A 14 73.41 -34.84 -52.13
C PRO A 14 74.09 -33.82 -53.07
N CYS A 15 75.29 -33.34 -52.72
CA CYS A 15 76.15 -32.68 -53.71
C CYS A 15 77.59 -33.22 -53.75
N LEU A 16 77.89 -34.37 -53.11
CA LEU A 16 79.24 -34.96 -53.16
C LEU A 16 79.32 -36.49 -53.31
N HIS A 17 78.22 -37.19 -53.65
CA HIS A 17 78.26 -38.66 -53.87
C HIS A 17 77.45 -39.18 -55.08
N ALA A 18 77.16 -38.33 -56.07
CA ALA A 18 76.30 -38.67 -57.22
C ALA A 18 76.97 -39.54 -58.31
N GLN A 19 77.84 -40.50 -57.96
CA GLN A 19 78.42 -41.42 -58.96
C GLN A 19 78.34 -42.92 -58.66
N ASN A 20 77.67 -43.38 -57.60
CA ASN A 20 77.39 -44.81 -57.37
C ASN A 20 76.22 -45.05 -56.39
N GLN A 21 74.99 -44.59 -56.69
CA GLN A 21 73.82 -45.02 -55.90
C GLN A 21 73.22 -46.32 -56.48
N PRO A 22 72.95 -47.35 -55.64
CA PRO A 22 72.39 -48.62 -56.10
C PRO A 22 70.97 -48.43 -56.66
N THR A 23 70.58 -49.23 -57.66
CA THR A 23 69.17 -49.29 -58.10
C THR A 23 68.30 -49.84 -56.98
N PHE A 24 66.98 -49.54 -56.97
CA PHE A 24 66.09 -50.04 -55.91
C PHE A 24 66.15 -51.57 -55.75
N GLU A 25 66.24 -52.29 -56.85
CA GLU A 25 66.38 -53.76 -56.86
C GLU A 25 67.73 -54.22 -56.27
N GLN A 26 68.81 -53.48 -56.52
CA GLN A 26 70.13 -53.77 -55.97
C GLN A 26 70.19 -53.46 -54.47
N ALA A 27 69.63 -52.33 -54.02
CA ALA A 27 69.51 -52.01 -52.61
C ALA A 27 68.60 -53.02 -51.86
N LEU A 28 67.54 -53.52 -52.51
CA LEU A 28 66.69 -54.57 -51.96
C LEU A 28 67.45 -55.90 -51.79
N HIS A 29 68.24 -56.29 -52.79
CA HIS A 29 69.09 -57.48 -52.71
C HIS A 29 70.14 -57.35 -51.60
N ASP A 30 70.86 -56.22 -51.53
CA ASP A 30 71.95 -56.03 -50.57
C ASP A 30 71.42 -55.86 -49.14
N ALA A 31 70.27 -55.22 -48.95
CA ALA A 31 69.57 -55.15 -47.66
C ALA A 31 69.05 -56.52 -47.18
N GLN A 32 68.65 -57.41 -48.11
CA GLN A 32 68.29 -58.79 -47.77
C GLN A 32 69.52 -59.60 -47.30
N ASN A 33 70.70 -59.30 -47.84
CA ASN A 33 71.97 -59.92 -47.47
C ASN A 33 72.62 -59.32 -46.21
N GLY A 34 71.95 -58.37 -45.55
CA GLY A 34 72.36 -57.84 -44.25
C GLY A 34 73.17 -56.56 -44.29
N ASP A 35 73.28 -55.89 -45.45
CA ASP A 35 73.94 -54.59 -45.55
C ASP A 35 73.13 -53.49 -44.81
N PRO A 36 73.69 -52.84 -43.77
CA PRO A 36 73.03 -51.79 -43.02
C PRO A 36 72.76 -50.51 -43.83
N ASP A 37 73.65 -50.11 -44.73
CA ASP A 37 73.53 -48.90 -45.55
C ASP A 37 72.45 -49.10 -46.62
N ALA A 38 72.40 -50.30 -47.23
CA ALA A 38 71.32 -50.66 -48.14
C ALA A 38 69.96 -50.73 -47.42
N SER A 39 69.93 -51.27 -46.19
CA SER A 39 68.71 -51.30 -45.36
C SER A 39 68.22 -49.90 -44.98
N PHE A 40 69.13 -48.96 -44.71
CA PHE A 40 68.79 -47.57 -44.49
C PHE A 40 68.18 -46.91 -45.71
N TRP A 41 68.89 -47.01 -46.84
CA TRP A 41 68.47 -46.40 -48.10
C TRP A 41 67.10 -46.92 -48.51
N LEU A 42 66.89 -48.23 -48.45
CA LEU A 42 65.62 -48.87 -48.75
C LEU A 42 64.49 -48.40 -47.81
N GLY A 43 64.80 -48.26 -46.52
CA GLY A 43 63.91 -47.66 -45.54
C GLY A 43 63.51 -46.22 -45.87
N SER A 44 64.48 -45.39 -46.23
CA SER A 44 64.25 -44.01 -46.69
C SER A 44 63.43 -43.96 -47.98
N SER A 45 63.70 -44.85 -48.94
CA SER A 45 62.96 -44.96 -50.21
C SER A 45 61.49 -45.30 -49.97
N TYR A 46 61.19 -46.25 -49.08
CA TYR A 46 59.80 -46.54 -48.68
C TYR A 46 59.16 -45.39 -47.90
N MET A 47 59.91 -44.65 -47.08
CA MET A 47 59.38 -43.50 -46.34
C MET A 47 58.99 -42.35 -47.27
N ASN A 48 59.85 -42.03 -48.24
CA ASN A 48 59.68 -40.88 -49.15
C ASN A 48 58.91 -41.21 -50.43
N GLY A 49 58.77 -42.50 -50.77
CA GLY A 49 58.22 -42.93 -52.05
C GLY A 49 59.20 -42.77 -53.22
N GLU A 50 60.50 -42.88 -52.96
CA GLU A 50 61.54 -42.74 -53.98
C GLU A 50 61.78 -44.11 -54.64
N GLY A 51 61.33 -44.27 -55.89
CA GLY A 51 61.42 -45.54 -56.62
C GLY A 51 60.40 -46.61 -56.21
N VAL A 52 59.56 -46.33 -55.19
CA VAL A 52 58.49 -47.21 -54.69
C VAL A 52 57.33 -46.38 -54.14
N THR A 53 56.13 -46.96 -53.95
CA THR A 53 55.04 -46.26 -53.26
C THR A 53 55.38 -46.04 -51.78
N CYS A 54 55.05 -44.86 -51.26
CA CYS A 54 55.26 -44.52 -49.85
C CYS A 54 54.56 -45.54 -48.94
N ASN A 55 55.31 -46.17 -48.05
CA ASN A 55 54.83 -47.19 -47.12
C ASN A 55 55.65 -47.16 -45.81
N TYR A 56 55.10 -46.50 -44.78
CA TYR A 56 55.77 -46.38 -43.48
C TYR A 56 55.99 -47.71 -42.76
N THR A 57 55.14 -48.73 -43.00
CA THR A 57 55.28 -50.05 -42.37
C THR A 57 56.48 -50.82 -42.94
N GLU A 58 56.63 -50.83 -44.27
CA GLU A 58 57.82 -51.40 -44.92
C GLU A 58 59.07 -50.55 -44.64
N ALA A 59 58.95 -49.22 -44.60
CA ALA A 59 60.05 -48.35 -44.16
C ALA A 59 60.55 -48.73 -42.76
N ILE A 60 59.65 -48.91 -41.79
CA ILE A 60 60.00 -49.32 -40.42
C ILE A 60 60.76 -50.65 -40.40
N LYS A 61 60.34 -51.63 -41.20
CA LYS A 61 60.99 -52.95 -41.26
C LYS A 61 62.46 -52.84 -41.67
N TRP A 62 62.77 -52.05 -42.70
CA TRP A 62 64.12 -51.87 -43.19
C TRP A 62 64.95 -50.93 -42.32
N LEU A 63 64.36 -49.84 -41.85
CA LEU A 63 65.02 -48.92 -40.92
C LEU A 63 65.33 -49.59 -39.58
N LYS A 64 64.51 -50.54 -39.10
CA LYS A 64 64.81 -51.34 -37.90
C LYS A 64 66.04 -52.21 -38.09
N LYS A 65 66.16 -52.88 -39.25
CA LYS A 65 67.37 -53.67 -39.57
C LYS A 65 68.62 -52.79 -39.59
N ALA A 66 68.53 -51.58 -40.14
CA ALA A 66 69.62 -50.62 -40.12
C ALA A 66 69.95 -50.15 -38.68
N ALA A 67 68.91 -49.85 -37.89
CA ALA A 67 69.01 -49.46 -36.49
C ALA A 67 69.64 -50.54 -35.59
N ASP A 68 69.29 -51.82 -35.80
CA ASP A 68 69.84 -52.97 -35.07
C ASP A 68 71.34 -53.17 -35.37
N ASN A 69 71.80 -52.74 -36.55
CA ASN A 69 73.21 -52.67 -36.93
C ASN A 69 73.91 -51.38 -36.46
N LYS A 70 73.36 -50.70 -35.45
CA LYS A 70 73.93 -49.50 -34.79
C LYS A 70 74.13 -48.31 -35.73
N MET A 71 73.25 -48.14 -36.72
CA MET A 71 73.31 -46.99 -37.62
C MET A 71 72.40 -45.85 -37.11
N PRO A 72 72.95 -44.76 -36.55
CA PRO A 72 72.14 -43.78 -35.80
C PRO A 72 71.19 -42.95 -36.67
N LEU A 73 71.49 -42.80 -37.96
CA LEU A 73 70.66 -42.07 -38.92
C LEU A 73 69.27 -42.71 -39.11
N ALA A 74 69.11 -44.01 -38.84
CA ALA A 74 67.81 -44.69 -38.90
C ALA A 74 66.86 -44.32 -37.75
N TYR A 75 67.36 -43.90 -36.59
CA TYR A 75 66.52 -43.66 -35.41
C TYR A 75 65.53 -42.51 -35.62
N ASN A 76 65.96 -41.41 -36.23
CA ASN A 76 65.07 -40.28 -36.53
C ASN A 76 63.99 -40.67 -37.57
N GLN A 77 64.37 -41.39 -38.63
CA GLN A 77 63.42 -41.83 -39.65
C GLN A 77 62.43 -42.87 -39.10
N LEU A 78 62.87 -43.76 -38.20
CA LEU A 78 61.98 -44.66 -37.47
C LEU A 78 60.96 -43.89 -36.64
N GLY A 79 61.43 -42.91 -35.86
CA GLY A 79 60.57 -42.03 -35.08
C GLY A 79 59.54 -41.33 -35.97
N HIS A 80 59.96 -40.83 -37.13
CA HIS A 80 59.07 -40.20 -38.10
C HIS A 80 58.06 -41.17 -38.71
N CYS A 81 58.45 -42.38 -39.09
CA CYS A 81 57.51 -43.37 -39.59
C CYS A 81 56.44 -43.73 -38.54
N TYR A 82 56.85 -43.91 -37.27
CA TYR A 82 55.91 -44.16 -36.17
C TYR A 82 55.01 -42.97 -35.89
N TYR A 83 55.54 -41.74 -35.95
CA TYR A 83 54.76 -40.51 -35.83
C TYR A 83 53.68 -40.41 -36.92
N ARG A 84 54.04 -40.72 -38.17
CA ARG A 84 53.10 -40.70 -39.31
C ARG A 84 52.04 -41.80 -39.25
N LEU A 85 52.31 -42.89 -38.52
CA LEU A 85 51.35 -43.94 -38.19
C LEU A 85 50.59 -43.67 -36.88
N GLU A 86 50.71 -42.47 -36.30
CA GLU A 86 50.09 -42.05 -35.02
C GLU A 86 50.48 -42.93 -33.81
N ASN A 87 51.55 -43.72 -33.92
CA ASN A 87 52.10 -44.48 -32.81
C ASN A 87 53.13 -43.63 -32.05
N TYR A 88 52.63 -42.63 -31.34
CA TYR A 88 53.46 -41.63 -30.64
C TYR A 88 54.33 -42.24 -29.54
N GLN A 89 53.90 -43.34 -28.91
CA GLN A 89 54.68 -44.02 -27.87
C GLN A 89 55.98 -44.59 -28.43
N GLU A 90 55.89 -45.29 -29.57
CA GLU A 90 57.09 -45.82 -30.23
C GLU A 90 57.92 -44.72 -30.90
N ALA A 91 57.27 -43.69 -31.44
CA ALA A 91 57.98 -42.52 -31.96
C ALA A 91 58.87 -41.88 -30.88
N ILE A 92 58.37 -41.73 -29.65
CA ILE A 92 59.13 -41.20 -28.50
C ILE A 92 60.39 -42.05 -28.22
N VAL A 93 60.26 -43.39 -28.23
CA VAL A 93 61.39 -44.29 -27.99
C VAL A 93 62.50 -44.04 -29.01
N TRP A 94 62.15 -43.98 -30.29
CA TRP A 94 63.13 -43.80 -31.36
C TRP A 94 63.67 -42.37 -31.43
N TYR A 95 62.87 -41.34 -31.15
CA TYR A 95 63.37 -39.97 -31.07
C TYR A 95 64.30 -39.74 -29.88
N LYS A 96 64.04 -40.34 -28.72
CA LYS A 96 64.98 -40.28 -27.58
C LYS A 96 66.31 -40.95 -27.92
N LYS A 97 66.29 -42.15 -28.51
CA LYS A 97 67.51 -42.82 -29.00
C LYS A 97 68.27 -41.96 -30.00
N ALA A 98 67.57 -41.32 -30.94
CA ALA A 98 68.18 -40.42 -31.91
C ALA A 98 68.86 -39.23 -31.21
N ILE A 99 68.23 -38.63 -30.19
CA ILE A 99 68.81 -37.52 -29.43
C ILE A 99 70.04 -37.99 -28.65
N ASP A 100 69.95 -39.10 -27.92
CA ASP A 100 71.03 -39.63 -27.09
C ASP A 100 72.29 -39.99 -27.91
N ASP A 101 72.13 -40.60 -29.09
CA ASP A 101 73.25 -40.93 -29.98
C ASP A 101 73.80 -39.71 -30.75
N MET A 102 72.96 -38.74 -31.13
CA MET A 102 73.40 -37.56 -31.89
C MET A 102 74.25 -36.58 -31.06
N TYR A 103 74.10 -36.57 -29.73
CA TYR A 103 75.00 -35.82 -28.84
C TYR A 103 76.48 -36.26 -28.99
N PHE A 104 76.75 -37.45 -29.52
CA PHE A 104 78.09 -37.98 -29.73
C PHE A 104 78.77 -37.47 -31.02
N TYR A 105 78.02 -37.10 -32.07
CA TYR A 105 78.55 -36.79 -33.42
C TYR A 105 78.41 -35.33 -33.87
N SER A 106 78.02 -34.41 -32.98
CA SER A 106 78.03 -32.94 -33.19
C SER A 106 77.10 -32.36 -34.28
N ASN A 107 76.10 -33.10 -34.77
CA ASN A 107 75.13 -32.61 -35.77
C ASN A 107 73.96 -31.85 -35.11
N ARG A 108 74.18 -30.56 -34.81
CA ARG A 108 73.22 -29.72 -34.05
C ARG A 108 71.86 -29.54 -34.76
N THR A 109 71.84 -29.30 -36.07
CA THR A 109 70.60 -28.97 -36.81
C THR A 109 69.57 -30.11 -36.75
N LEU A 110 70.02 -31.35 -36.83
CA LEU A 110 69.16 -32.54 -36.81
C LEU A 110 68.58 -32.79 -35.40
N SER A 111 69.33 -32.43 -34.34
CA SER A 111 68.88 -32.54 -32.94
C SER A 111 67.70 -31.60 -32.63
N ASN A 112 67.63 -30.44 -33.30
CA ASN A 112 66.62 -29.41 -33.05
C ASN A 112 65.22 -29.88 -33.47
N THR A 113 65.11 -30.33 -34.72
CA THR A 113 63.87 -30.85 -35.30
C THR A 113 63.43 -32.13 -34.61
N THR A 114 64.37 -32.96 -34.16
CA THR A 114 64.05 -34.18 -33.38
C THR A 114 63.43 -33.86 -32.03
N CYS A 115 63.96 -32.86 -31.30
CA CYS A 115 63.36 -32.38 -30.05
C CYS A 115 61.95 -31.79 -30.27
N CYS A 116 61.74 -31.08 -31.39
CA CYS A 116 60.42 -30.56 -31.77
C CYS A 116 59.39 -31.68 -32.00
N LEU A 117 59.75 -32.69 -32.79
CA LEU A 117 58.91 -33.86 -33.06
C LEU A 117 58.66 -34.71 -31.81
N LEU A 118 59.64 -34.83 -30.91
CA LEU A 118 59.45 -35.47 -29.62
C LEU A 118 58.46 -34.70 -28.75
N GLY A 119 58.58 -33.36 -28.72
CA GLY A 119 57.64 -32.49 -28.04
C GLY A 119 56.22 -32.60 -28.58
N SER A 120 56.03 -32.68 -29.91
CA SER A 120 54.70 -32.88 -30.50
C SER A 120 54.11 -34.25 -30.18
N CYS A 121 54.92 -35.32 -30.11
CA CYS A 121 54.46 -36.63 -29.64
C CYS A 121 53.87 -36.56 -28.23
N TYR A 122 54.57 -35.88 -27.31
CA TYR A 122 54.08 -35.68 -25.94
C TYR A 122 52.80 -34.84 -25.90
N TYR A 123 52.67 -33.83 -26.77
CA TYR A 123 51.42 -33.07 -26.92
C TYR A 123 50.26 -33.96 -27.37
N HIS A 124 50.45 -34.84 -28.37
CA HIS A 124 49.42 -35.77 -28.83
C HIS A 124 49.01 -36.78 -27.75
N LEU A 125 49.96 -37.18 -26.89
CA LEU A 125 49.69 -38.00 -25.70
C LEU A 125 49.13 -37.20 -24.51
N LYS A 126 48.83 -35.90 -24.68
CA LYS A 126 48.34 -34.97 -23.64
C LYS A 126 49.28 -34.79 -22.45
N ASN A 127 50.57 -35.16 -22.59
CA ASN A 127 51.60 -34.89 -21.59
C ASN A 127 52.25 -33.52 -21.88
N TYR A 128 51.50 -32.45 -21.58
CA TYR A 128 51.91 -31.11 -21.94
C TYR A 128 53.15 -30.61 -21.17
N GLN A 129 53.39 -31.13 -19.96
CA GLN A 129 54.57 -30.77 -19.18
C GLN A 129 55.85 -31.24 -19.88
N GLU A 130 55.91 -32.51 -20.27
CA GLU A 130 57.05 -33.04 -21.04
C GLU A 130 57.14 -32.40 -22.42
N ALA A 131 56.00 -32.18 -23.09
CA ALA A 131 55.99 -31.48 -24.38
C ALA A 131 56.68 -30.10 -24.27
N ILE A 132 56.32 -29.30 -23.26
CA ILE A 132 56.90 -27.97 -23.05
C ILE A 132 58.42 -28.05 -22.81
N ILE A 133 58.90 -29.02 -22.03
CA ILE A 133 60.34 -29.21 -21.76
C ILE A 133 61.10 -29.45 -23.07
N TRP A 134 60.65 -30.42 -23.88
CA TRP A 134 61.33 -30.78 -25.13
C TRP A 134 61.23 -29.70 -26.20
N LEU A 135 60.11 -28.99 -26.27
CA LEU A 135 59.92 -27.87 -27.20
C LEU A 135 60.78 -26.65 -26.82
N LYS A 136 60.94 -26.34 -25.52
CA LYS A 136 61.87 -25.29 -25.08
C LYS A 136 63.31 -25.65 -25.42
N LYS A 137 63.70 -26.92 -25.21
CA LYS A 137 65.02 -27.42 -25.60
C LYS A 137 65.25 -27.33 -27.12
N ALA A 138 64.22 -27.58 -27.94
CA ALA A 138 64.31 -27.39 -29.39
C ALA A 138 64.57 -25.91 -29.76
N ILE A 139 63.87 -24.97 -29.10
CA ILE A 139 64.03 -23.52 -29.30
C ILE A 139 65.41 -23.04 -28.88
N GLU A 140 65.92 -23.50 -27.72
CA GLU A 140 67.27 -23.17 -27.25
C GLU A 140 68.34 -23.54 -28.29
N ASN A 141 68.09 -24.59 -29.07
CA ASN A 141 68.99 -24.99 -30.13
C ASN A 141 68.71 -24.32 -31.49
N GLY A 142 67.66 -23.50 -31.61
CA GLY A 142 67.35 -22.70 -32.80
C GLY A 142 66.14 -23.15 -33.61
N ASP A 143 65.33 -24.10 -33.12
CA ASP A 143 64.08 -24.51 -33.79
C ASP A 143 62.96 -23.48 -33.60
N THR A 144 62.57 -22.81 -34.69
CA THR A 144 61.47 -21.84 -34.65
C THR A 144 60.09 -22.49 -34.79
N ASP A 145 60.00 -23.71 -35.32
CA ASP A 145 58.73 -24.43 -35.52
C ASP A 145 58.10 -24.84 -34.17
N SER A 146 58.92 -25.03 -33.15
CA SER A 146 58.50 -25.30 -31.77
C SER A 146 57.67 -24.19 -31.13
N TYR A 147 57.73 -22.95 -31.63
CA TYR A 147 56.88 -21.85 -31.13
C TYR A 147 55.39 -22.17 -31.29
N PHE A 148 55.00 -22.79 -32.40
CA PHE A 148 53.62 -23.21 -32.63
C PHE A 148 53.17 -24.22 -31.56
N TRP A 149 53.96 -25.28 -31.35
CA TRP A 149 53.63 -26.34 -30.41
C TRP A 149 53.61 -25.87 -28.96
N LEU A 150 54.49 -24.94 -28.56
CA LEU A 150 54.41 -24.30 -27.26
C LEU A 150 53.14 -23.49 -27.10
N GLY A 151 52.79 -22.68 -28.10
CA GLY A 151 51.54 -21.93 -28.12
C GLY A 151 50.34 -22.85 -27.95
N ARG A 152 50.32 -24.00 -28.65
CA ARG A 152 49.28 -25.03 -28.52
C ARG A 152 49.25 -25.62 -27.11
N CYS A 153 50.39 -26.00 -26.54
CA CYS A 153 50.48 -26.56 -25.18
C CYS A 153 49.92 -25.61 -24.12
N TYR A 154 50.20 -24.30 -24.21
CA TYR A 154 49.66 -23.32 -23.28
C TYR A 154 48.18 -23.01 -23.54
N SER A 155 47.78 -22.94 -24.80
CA SER A 155 46.38 -22.68 -25.20
C SER A 155 45.42 -23.78 -24.73
N VAL A 156 45.78 -25.06 -24.87
CA VAL A 156 44.95 -26.18 -24.37
C VAL A 156 44.88 -26.23 -22.84
N GLN A 157 45.85 -25.64 -22.15
CA GLN A 157 45.84 -25.45 -20.70
C GLN A 157 45.14 -24.15 -20.26
N GLN A 158 44.49 -23.44 -21.19
CA GLN A 158 43.84 -22.13 -20.96
C GLN A 158 44.79 -21.03 -20.47
N ASN A 159 46.12 -21.24 -20.57
CA ASN A 159 47.11 -20.20 -20.31
C ASN A 159 47.29 -19.36 -21.58
N TYR A 160 46.26 -18.57 -21.91
CA TYR A 160 46.22 -17.78 -23.13
C TYR A 160 47.29 -16.68 -23.16
N GLN A 161 47.74 -16.19 -22.01
CA GLN A 161 48.79 -15.17 -21.94
C GLN A 161 50.12 -15.71 -22.47
N GLU A 162 50.54 -16.89 -22.01
CA GLU A 162 51.73 -17.56 -22.53
C GLU A 162 51.55 -18.00 -23.98
N ALA A 163 50.37 -18.54 -24.33
CA ALA A 163 50.10 -18.95 -25.70
C ALA A 163 50.28 -17.80 -26.71
N ILE A 164 49.79 -16.60 -26.36
CA ILE A 164 49.94 -15.38 -27.16
C ILE A 164 51.41 -15.04 -27.38
N ILE A 165 52.26 -15.13 -26.35
CA ILE A 165 53.70 -14.83 -26.47
C ILE A 165 54.35 -15.74 -27.51
N TRP A 166 54.08 -17.04 -27.44
CA TRP A 166 54.69 -18.01 -28.36
C TRP A 166 54.12 -17.92 -29.77
N TYR A 167 52.81 -17.72 -29.93
CA TYR A 167 52.22 -17.49 -31.26
C TYR A 167 52.73 -16.19 -31.90
N LYS A 168 52.93 -15.12 -31.13
CA LYS A 168 53.54 -13.88 -31.65
C LYS A 168 54.96 -14.10 -32.17
N LYS A 169 55.80 -14.81 -31.40
CA LYS A 169 57.16 -15.17 -31.85
C LYS A 169 57.13 -15.98 -33.15
N ALA A 170 56.21 -16.93 -33.29
CA ALA A 170 56.06 -17.71 -34.51
C ALA A 170 55.65 -16.85 -35.72
N VAL A 171 54.70 -15.92 -35.51
CA VAL A 171 54.26 -14.94 -36.52
C VAL A 171 55.42 -14.01 -36.93
N GLU A 172 56.19 -13.50 -35.98
CA GLU A 172 57.38 -12.67 -36.23
C GLU A 172 58.46 -13.42 -37.03
N ASN A 173 58.50 -14.76 -36.90
CA ASN A 173 59.37 -15.65 -37.68
C ASN A 173 58.76 -16.10 -39.02
N GLY A 174 57.65 -15.49 -39.44
CA GLY A 174 57.05 -15.64 -40.76
C GLY A 174 55.90 -16.66 -40.86
N ASP A 175 55.44 -17.27 -39.76
CA ASP A 175 54.30 -18.18 -39.79
C ASP A 175 52.95 -17.44 -39.68
N THR A 176 52.52 -16.89 -40.82
CA THR A 176 51.27 -16.11 -40.92
C THR A 176 50.00 -16.95 -40.78
N ASN A 177 50.08 -18.29 -40.77
CA ASN A 177 48.92 -19.15 -40.55
C ASN A 177 48.44 -19.10 -39.09
N LEU A 178 49.23 -18.52 -38.18
CA LEU A 178 48.94 -18.48 -36.75
C LEU A 178 48.14 -17.25 -36.31
N TYR A 179 47.80 -16.35 -37.23
CA TYR A 179 46.93 -15.21 -36.93
C TYR A 179 45.60 -15.64 -36.31
N GLY A 180 45.02 -16.77 -36.76
CA GLY A 180 43.77 -17.30 -36.22
C GLY A 180 43.89 -17.72 -34.76
N TYR A 181 44.90 -18.54 -34.43
CA TYR A 181 45.14 -18.98 -33.05
C TYR A 181 45.46 -17.83 -32.09
N LEU A 182 46.21 -16.83 -32.58
CA LEU A 182 46.50 -15.63 -31.81
C LEU A 182 45.24 -14.81 -31.53
N GLY A 183 44.40 -14.63 -32.55
CA GLY A 183 43.11 -13.96 -32.44
C GLY A 183 42.13 -14.67 -31.52
N GLU A 184 42.08 -16.01 -31.57
CA GLU A 184 41.28 -16.84 -30.67
C GLU A 184 41.74 -16.69 -29.21
N CYS A 185 43.05 -16.68 -28.94
CA CYS A 185 43.54 -16.47 -27.58
C CYS A 185 43.14 -15.09 -27.01
N TYR A 186 43.17 -14.04 -27.85
CA TYR A 186 42.67 -12.72 -27.45
C TYR A 186 41.15 -12.72 -27.22
N PHE A 187 40.40 -13.46 -28.05
CA PHE A 187 38.95 -13.63 -27.88
C PHE A 187 38.61 -14.30 -26.54
N GLN A 188 39.32 -15.36 -26.17
CA GLN A 188 39.12 -16.06 -24.89
C GLN A 188 39.45 -15.18 -23.67
N GLN A 189 40.40 -14.24 -23.82
CA GLN A 189 40.67 -13.21 -22.81
C GLN A 189 39.68 -12.04 -22.83
N GLN A 190 38.63 -12.10 -23.66
CA GLN A 190 37.65 -11.02 -23.87
C GLN A 190 38.27 -9.70 -24.36
N ASN A 191 39.50 -9.75 -24.89
CA ASN A 191 40.13 -8.60 -25.54
C ASN A 191 39.70 -8.55 -27.01
N TYR A 192 38.45 -8.15 -27.23
CA TYR A 192 37.80 -8.19 -28.54
C TYR A 192 38.47 -7.29 -29.57
N GLN A 193 39.08 -6.18 -29.16
CA GLN A 193 39.76 -5.25 -30.09
C GLN A 193 41.00 -5.89 -30.71
N GLU A 194 41.86 -6.51 -29.90
CA GLU A 194 43.02 -7.26 -30.40
C GLU A 194 42.59 -8.52 -31.15
N ALA A 195 41.56 -9.22 -30.66
CA ALA A 195 41.00 -10.38 -31.35
C ALA A 195 40.58 -10.01 -32.78
N ILE A 196 39.78 -8.96 -32.96
CA ILE A 196 39.36 -8.47 -34.29
C ILE A 196 40.57 -8.18 -35.17
N THR A 197 41.61 -7.55 -34.63
CA THR A 197 42.81 -7.17 -35.39
C THR A 197 43.52 -8.40 -35.96
N TRP A 198 43.76 -9.42 -35.14
CA TRP A 198 44.46 -10.64 -35.57
C TRP A 198 43.57 -11.55 -36.40
N LEU A 199 42.29 -11.71 -36.04
CA LEU A 199 41.35 -12.54 -36.79
C LEU A 199 41.09 -11.98 -38.20
N LYS A 200 41.04 -10.65 -38.38
CA LYS A 200 40.92 -10.05 -39.73
C LYS A 200 42.15 -10.31 -40.60
N LYS A 201 43.36 -10.31 -40.01
CA LYS A 201 44.58 -10.73 -40.72
C LYS A 201 44.50 -12.21 -41.13
N ALA A 202 43.98 -13.07 -40.26
CA ALA A 202 43.77 -14.49 -40.55
C ALA A 202 42.79 -14.68 -41.73
N ALA A 203 41.65 -14.00 -41.70
CA ALA A 203 40.66 -14.04 -42.78
C ALA A 203 41.23 -13.51 -44.11
N ALA A 204 42.02 -12.43 -44.07
CA ALA A 204 42.72 -11.90 -45.25
C ALA A 204 43.78 -12.88 -45.79
N ASN A 205 44.35 -13.73 -44.93
CA ASN A 205 45.28 -14.80 -45.28
C ASN A 205 44.56 -16.11 -45.67
N GLY A 206 43.23 -16.09 -45.84
CA GLY A 206 42.43 -17.22 -46.32
C GLY A 206 41.79 -18.11 -45.24
N ASP A 207 42.05 -17.87 -43.95
CA ASP A 207 41.41 -18.63 -42.88
C ASP A 207 40.00 -18.10 -42.59
N MET A 208 38.99 -18.64 -43.28
CA MET A 208 37.60 -18.20 -43.14
C MET A 208 36.89 -18.75 -41.90
N ARG A 209 37.47 -19.73 -41.18
CA ARG A 209 36.89 -20.29 -39.94
C ARG A 209 36.79 -19.25 -38.82
N VAL A 210 37.57 -18.17 -38.92
CA VAL A 210 37.61 -17.09 -37.93
C VAL A 210 36.45 -16.09 -38.04
N CYS A 211 35.63 -16.16 -39.10
CA CYS A 211 34.56 -15.17 -39.33
C CYS A 211 33.56 -15.11 -38.18
N GLY A 212 33.21 -16.26 -37.58
CA GLY A 212 32.32 -16.34 -36.41
C GLY A 212 32.91 -15.61 -35.20
N TYR A 213 34.20 -15.80 -34.92
CA TYR A 213 34.90 -15.08 -33.85
C TYR A 213 34.97 -13.57 -34.09
N ILE A 214 35.19 -13.12 -35.34
CA ILE A 214 35.16 -11.69 -35.69
C ILE A 214 33.76 -11.11 -35.43
N GLY A 215 32.74 -11.80 -35.93
CA GLY A 215 31.34 -11.41 -35.76
C GLY A 215 30.93 -11.29 -34.29
N THR A 216 31.23 -12.31 -33.48
CA THR A 216 30.96 -12.30 -32.04
C THR A 216 31.79 -11.24 -31.31
N SER A 217 33.03 -10.97 -31.73
CA SER A 217 33.85 -9.89 -31.14
C SER A 217 33.24 -8.51 -31.38
N TYR A 218 32.75 -8.25 -32.61
CA TYR A 218 32.03 -7.00 -32.91
C TYR A 218 30.71 -6.88 -32.16
N MET A 219 29.98 -7.99 -31.99
CA MET A 219 28.74 -8.04 -31.21
C MET A 219 28.98 -7.65 -29.75
N ASN A 220 30.00 -8.24 -29.09
CA ASN A 220 30.35 -7.89 -27.71
C ASN A 220 30.87 -6.44 -27.58
N SER A 221 31.47 -5.91 -28.65
CA SER A 221 31.85 -4.49 -28.75
C SER A 221 30.67 -3.57 -29.13
N LYS A 222 29.43 -4.08 -29.16
CA LYS A 222 28.19 -3.39 -29.56
C LYS A 222 28.20 -2.79 -30.97
N ASN A 223 29.10 -3.23 -31.85
CA ASN A 223 29.10 -2.87 -33.25
C ASN A 223 28.30 -3.89 -34.06
N TYR A 224 26.97 -3.84 -33.91
CA TYR A 224 26.09 -4.85 -34.48
C TYR A 224 26.08 -4.87 -36.02
N ARG A 225 26.39 -3.74 -36.67
CA ARG A 225 26.48 -3.65 -38.12
C ARG A 225 27.60 -4.52 -38.68
N GLU A 226 28.81 -4.35 -38.15
CA GLU A 226 29.97 -5.18 -38.55
C GLU A 226 29.80 -6.62 -38.07
N ALA A 227 29.22 -6.83 -36.88
CA ALA A 227 28.93 -8.16 -36.36
C ALA A 227 28.07 -8.96 -37.35
N ILE A 228 26.96 -8.40 -37.81
CA ILE A 228 26.06 -9.05 -38.77
C ILE A 228 26.79 -9.39 -40.07
N LEU A 229 27.62 -8.48 -40.59
CA LEU A 229 28.36 -8.72 -41.83
C LEU A 229 29.30 -9.92 -41.71
N TRP A 230 30.05 -10.02 -40.60
CA TRP A 230 30.98 -11.12 -40.38
C TRP A 230 30.29 -12.43 -40.00
N LEU A 231 29.19 -12.38 -39.26
CA LEU A 231 28.39 -13.56 -38.94
C LEU A 231 27.70 -14.14 -40.18
N LYS A 232 27.23 -13.31 -41.11
CA LYS A 232 26.73 -13.78 -42.42
C LYS A 232 27.82 -14.47 -43.23
N LYS A 233 29.03 -13.90 -43.27
CA LYS A 233 30.19 -14.57 -43.89
C LYS A 233 30.51 -15.90 -43.22
N ALA A 234 30.36 -16.02 -41.91
CA ALA A 234 30.54 -17.28 -41.21
C ALA A 234 29.51 -18.34 -41.67
N LEU A 235 28.24 -17.94 -41.82
CA LEU A 235 27.19 -18.80 -42.40
C LEU A 235 27.49 -19.22 -43.84
N ASP A 236 27.98 -18.30 -44.68
CA ASP A 236 28.38 -18.62 -46.07
C ASP A 236 29.50 -19.67 -46.11
N ASN A 237 30.29 -19.79 -45.05
CA ASN A 237 31.34 -20.80 -44.87
C ASN A 237 30.87 -22.04 -44.07
N GLY A 238 29.56 -22.18 -43.82
CA GLY A 238 28.96 -23.34 -43.16
C GLY A 238 28.93 -23.30 -41.62
N ASP A 239 29.31 -22.19 -40.97
CA ASP A 239 29.26 -22.07 -39.51
C ASP A 239 27.86 -21.70 -39.01
N THR A 240 27.03 -22.72 -38.78
CA THR A 240 25.65 -22.55 -38.28
C THR A 240 25.57 -21.93 -36.87
N HIS A 241 26.65 -21.93 -36.08
CA HIS A 241 26.67 -21.27 -34.75
C HIS A 241 26.49 -19.76 -34.86
N ALA A 242 26.79 -19.18 -36.02
CA ALA A 242 26.62 -17.76 -36.29
C ALA A 242 25.14 -17.29 -36.23
N TYR A 243 24.16 -18.19 -36.38
CA TYR A 243 22.74 -17.84 -36.24
C TYR A 243 22.39 -17.30 -34.85
N LEU A 244 23.00 -17.82 -33.79
CA LEU A 244 22.77 -17.28 -32.43
C LEU A 244 23.28 -15.84 -32.30
N GLY A 245 24.47 -15.57 -32.83
CA GLY A 245 25.06 -14.23 -32.85
C GLY A 245 24.19 -13.25 -33.64
N LEU A 246 23.69 -13.68 -34.81
CA LEU A 246 22.78 -12.88 -35.64
C LEU A 246 21.47 -12.60 -34.90
N GLY A 247 20.89 -13.63 -34.28
CA GLY A 247 19.67 -13.50 -33.49
C GLY A 247 19.82 -12.43 -32.40
N LYS A 248 20.91 -12.48 -31.63
CA LYS A 248 21.22 -11.46 -30.61
C LYS A 248 21.42 -10.07 -31.22
N CYS A 249 22.18 -9.94 -32.31
CA CYS A 249 22.38 -8.65 -32.98
C CYS A 249 21.08 -8.04 -33.49
N TYR A 250 20.16 -8.85 -34.03
CA TYR A 250 18.85 -8.39 -34.48
C TYR A 250 17.93 -8.04 -33.32
N PHE A 251 17.99 -8.81 -32.23
CA PHE A 251 17.23 -8.53 -31.01
C PHE A 251 17.60 -7.17 -30.41
N GLU A 252 18.90 -6.88 -30.29
CA GLU A 252 19.42 -5.59 -29.80
C GLU A 252 19.04 -4.41 -30.71
N GLN A 253 18.90 -4.66 -32.01
CA GLN A 253 18.41 -3.68 -33.00
C GLN A 253 16.88 -3.61 -33.08
N GLN A 254 16.15 -4.30 -32.20
CA GLN A 254 14.69 -4.39 -32.18
C GLN A 254 14.08 -4.97 -33.47
N ASN A 255 14.89 -5.64 -34.31
CA ASN A 255 14.42 -6.38 -35.47
C ASN A 255 13.98 -7.78 -35.04
N TYR A 256 12.88 -7.83 -34.28
CA TYR A 256 12.46 -9.05 -33.62
C TYR A 256 12.04 -10.17 -34.57
N GLN A 257 11.54 -9.85 -35.77
CA GLN A 257 11.18 -10.90 -36.74
C GLN A 257 12.41 -11.68 -37.22
N GLU A 258 13.49 -10.98 -37.58
CA GLU A 258 14.73 -11.62 -38.00
C GLU A 258 15.46 -12.29 -36.84
N ALA A 259 15.40 -11.69 -35.64
CA ALA A 259 15.92 -12.31 -34.43
C ALA A 259 15.24 -13.66 -34.15
N TYR A 260 13.91 -13.74 -34.31
CA TYR A 260 13.14 -14.97 -34.05
C TYR A 260 13.50 -16.05 -35.07
N LYS A 261 13.58 -15.69 -36.35
CA LYS A 261 14.01 -16.62 -37.41
C LYS A 261 15.39 -17.18 -37.11
N CYS A 262 16.35 -16.32 -36.76
CA CYS A 262 17.71 -16.75 -36.43
C CYS A 262 17.74 -17.64 -35.17
N ALA A 263 17.01 -17.28 -34.12
CA ALA A 263 16.91 -18.09 -32.90
C ALA A 263 16.30 -19.46 -33.18
N LYS A 264 15.23 -19.52 -33.99
CA LYS A 264 14.57 -20.75 -34.42
C LYS A 264 15.53 -21.64 -35.21
N ILE A 265 16.21 -21.10 -36.23
CA ILE A 265 17.18 -21.87 -37.00
C ILE A 265 18.31 -22.37 -36.10
N ALA A 266 18.76 -21.56 -35.13
CA ALA A 266 19.80 -21.98 -34.21
C ALA A 266 19.37 -23.19 -33.35
N VAL A 267 18.17 -23.16 -32.76
CA VAL A 267 17.67 -24.31 -31.97
C VAL A 267 17.40 -25.54 -32.85
N ASP A 268 16.91 -25.35 -34.09
CA ASP A 268 16.69 -26.44 -35.05
C ASP A 268 18.03 -27.11 -35.47
N ASN A 269 19.14 -26.37 -35.39
CA ASN A 269 20.51 -26.88 -35.60
C ASN A 269 21.17 -27.41 -34.31
N GLY A 270 20.43 -27.55 -33.20
CA GLY A 270 20.96 -28.08 -31.94
C GLY A 270 21.79 -27.11 -31.12
N ILE A 271 21.71 -25.80 -31.38
CA ILE A 271 22.43 -24.78 -30.60
C ILE A 271 21.62 -24.47 -29.33
N GLU A 272 21.88 -25.25 -28.28
CA GLU A 272 21.15 -25.20 -27.00
C GLU A 272 21.20 -23.82 -26.31
N SER A 273 22.29 -23.07 -26.51
CA SER A 273 22.43 -21.71 -25.98
C SER A 273 21.47 -20.68 -26.62
N ALA A 274 20.82 -21.04 -27.74
CA ALA A 274 19.76 -20.24 -28.36
C ALA A 274 18.40 -20.38 -27.66
N SER A 275 18.20 -21.41 -26.82
CA SER A 275 16.93 -21.66 -26.13
C SER A 275 16.52 -20.51 -25.20
N PHE A 276 17.47 -19.76 -24.63
CA PHE A 276 17.14 -18.56 -23.85
C PHE A 276 16.53 -17.47 -24.73
N LEU A 277 17.16 -17.16 -25.87
CA LEU A 277 16.66 -16.16 -26.82
C LEU A 277 15.29 -16.58 -27.36
N MET A 278 15.12 -17.85 -27.73
CA MET A 278 13.82 -18.39 -28.14
C MET A 278 12.75 -18.22 -27.05
N GLY A 279 13.10 -18.57 -25.81
CA GLY A 279 12.22 -18.47 -24.64
C GLY A 279 11.75 -17.05 -24.35
N ILE A 280 12.65 -16.07 -24.32
CA ILE A 280 12.28 -14.67 -24.05
C ILE A 280 11.43 -14.08 -25.19
N MET A 281 11.70 -14.47 -26.43
CA MET A 281 10.94 -13.97 -27.58
C MET A 281 9.49 -14.46 -27.56
N LEU A 282 9.27 -15.72 -27.17
CA LEU A 282 7.93 -16.27 -26.97
C LEU A 282 7.24 -15.72 -25.72
N TYR A 283 8.00 -15.47 -24.64
CA TYR A 283 7.47 -14.91 -23.40
C TYR A 283 6.95 -13.49 -23.58
N TYR A 284 7.68 -12.62 -24.28
CA TYR A 284 7.27 -11.23 -24.52
C TYR A 284 6.50 -11.01 -25.84
N GLY A 285 6.38 -12.04 -26.69
CA GLY A 285 5.78 -11.90 -28.03
C GLY A 285 6.62 -11.02 -28.97
N HIS A 286 7.94 -11.05 -28.85
CA HIS A 286 8.83 -10.28 -29.71
C HIS A 286 9.05 -11.02 -31.03
N GLY A 287 8.52 -10.47 -32.13
CA GLY A 287 8.69 -11.04 -33.48
C GLY A 287 7.86 -12.30 -33.76
N VAL A 288 7.08 -12.74 -32.78
CA VAL A 288 6.17 -13.90 -32.83
C VAL A 288 4.99 -13.65 -31.89
N GLN A 289 3.86 -14.32 -32.08
CA GLN A 289 2.76 -14.29 -31.11
C GLN A 289 3.24 -14.84 -29.76
N GLN A 290 2.85 -14.18 -28.66
CA GLN A 290 3.18 -14.61 -27.31
C GLN A 290 2.63 -16.03 -27.05
N ASP A 291 3.49 -16.90 -26.52
CA ASP A 291 3.13 -18.27 -26.17
C ASP A 291 3.89 -18.69 -24.89
N TYR A 292 3.21 -18.57 -23.75
CA TYR A 292 3.79 -18.94 -22.46
C TYR A 292 4.11 -20.43 -22.34
N ASN A 293 3.35 -21.32 -23.00
CA ASN A 293 3.59 -22.76 -22.90
C ASN A 293 4.91 -23.15 -23.59
N GLN A 294 5.16 -22.58 -24.77
CA GLN A 294 6.42 -22.79 -25.48
C GLN A 294 7.57 -22.03 -24.79
N ALA A 295 7.34 -20.80 -24.35
CA ALA A 295 8.33 -20.04 -23.59
C ALA A 295 8.82 -20.81 -22.36
N PHE A 296 7.90 -21.41 -21.60
CA PHE A 296 8.24 -22.20 -20.40
C PHE A 296 9.18 -23.36 -20.73
N LYS A 297 8.90 -24.11 -21.80
CA LYS A 297 9.74 -25.24 -22.24
C LYS A 297 11.14 -24.79 -22.62
N TRP A 298 11.25 -23.73 -23.42
CA TRP A 298 12.55 -23.21 -23.88
C TRP A 298 13.36 -22.57 -22.75
N LEU A 299 12.71 -21.85 -21.84
CA LEU A 299 13.38 -21.26 -20.66
C LEU A 299 13.83 -22.35 -19.68
N LYS A 300 13.03 -23.41 -19.47
CA LYS A 300 13.45 -24.55 -18.64
C LYS A 300 14.64 -25.29 -19.25
N MET A 301 14.65 -25.46 -20.57
CA MET A 301 15.80 -25.99 -21.30
C MET A 301 17.04 -25.09 -21.09
N ALA A 302 16.90 -23.78 -21.33
CA ALA A 302 17.98 -22.82 -21.15
C ALA A 302 18.55 -22.82 -19.72
N ALA A 303 17.68 -22.92 -18.70
CA ALA A 303 18.07 -23.04 -17.31
C ALA A 303 18.91 -24.30 -17.04
N GLY A 304 18.55 -25.44 -17.66
CA GLY A 304 19.31 -26.70 -17.57
C GLY A 304 20.74 -26.61 -18.14
N TYR A 305 20.99 -25.69 -19.07
CA TYR A 305 22.31 -25.41 -19.64
C TYR A 305 23.05 -24.23 -18.96
N GLY A 306 22.57 -23.77 -17.80
CA GLY A 306 23.25 -22.74 -17.01
C GLY A 306 22.92 -21.30 -17.39
N ALA A 307 21.86 -21.05 -18.17
CA ALA A 307 21.38 -19.68 -18.40
C ALA A 307 20.59 -19.17 -17.18
N TYR A 308 21.27 -18.62 -16.17
CA TYR A 308 20.63 -18.23 -14.91
C TYR A 308 19.56 -17.14 -15.04
N ASN A 309 19.63 -16.29 -16.06
CA ASN A 309 18.56 -15.34 -16.41
C ASN A 309 17.21 -16.05 -16.71
N ALA A 310 17.24 -17.30 -17.19
CA ALA A 310 16.03 -18.07 -17.42
C ALA A 310 15.31 -18.40 -16.12
N TYR A 311 16.05 -18.65 -15.03
CA TYR A 311 15.45 -18.90 -13.71
C TYR A 311 14.68 -17.68 -13.18
N ASP A 312 15.12 -16.44 -13.47
CA ASP A 312 14.40 -15.23 -13.06
C ASP A 312 13.01 -15.12 -13.73
N ILE A 313 12.92 -15.50 -15.01
CA ILE A 313 11.66 -15.50 -15.75
C ILE A 313 10.80 -16.70 -15.33
N LEU A 314 11.39 -17.88 -15.17
CA LEU A 314 10.68 -19.07 -14.67
C LEU A 314 10.09 -18.85 -13.28
N ALA A 315 10.76 -18.08 -12.42
CA ALA A 315 10.21 -17.68 -11.13
C ALA A 315 8.87 -16.94 -11.29
N SER A 316 8.83 -15.93 -12.17
CA SER A 316 7.58 -15.23 -12.50
C SER A 316 6.54 -16.14 -13.13
N MET A 317 6.94 -17.04 -14.04
CA MET A 317 6.02 -17.96 -14.69
C MET A 317 5.34 -18.92 -13.69
N TYR A 318 6.10 -19.44 -12.72
CA TYR A 318 5.53 -20.24 -11.63
C TYR A 318 4.68 -19.40 -10.65
N ALA A 319 5.07 -18.15 -10.36
CA ALA A 319 4.32 -17.28 -9.45
C ALA A 319 2.94 -16.90 -10.00
N PHE A 320 2.83 -16.69 -11.31
CA PHE A 320 1.59 -16.26 -11.98
C PHE A 320 0.88 -17.37 -12.76
N GLY A 321 1.41 -18.60 -12.77
CA GLY A 321 0.84 -19.71 -13.54
C GLY A 321 0.86 -19.49 -15.06
N GLN A 322 1.91 -18.84 -15.58
CA GLN A 322 2.06 -18.58 -17.02
C GLN A 322 2.74 -19.76 -17.69
N GLY A 323 2.03 -20.48 -18.55
CA GLY A 323 2.58 -21.64 -19.29
C GLY A 323 2.84 -22.88 -18.42
N THR A 324 2.46 -22.82 -17.14
CA THR A 324 2.56 -23.89 -16.14
C THR A 324 1.51 -23.64 -15.04
N ALA A 325 1.25 -24.62 -14.18
CA ALA A 325 0.42 -24.40 -12.98
C ALA A 325 1.16 -23.47 -11.99
N GLN A 326 0.40 -22.64 -11.29
CA GLN A 326 0.95 -21.77 -10.24
C GLN A 326 1.61 -22.62 -9.15
N ASN A 327 2.86 -22.30 -8.81
CA ASN A 327 3.63 -23.03 -7.81
C ASN A 327 4.60 -22.08 -7.08
N PRO A 328 4.19 -21.48 -5.95
CA PRO A 328 5.04 -20.54 -5.20
C PRO A 328 6.37 -21.14 -4.75
N THR A 329 6.40 -22.42 -4.36
CA THR A 329 7.64 -23.09 -3.92
C THR A 329 8.65 -23.23 -5.05
N GLU A 330 8.23 -23.60 -6.26
CA GLU A 330 9.12 -23.63 -7.42
C GLU A 330 9.51 -22.22 -7.89
N ALA A 331 8.60 -21.25 -7.76
CA ALA A 331 8.89 -19.85 -8.03
C ALA A 331 10.04 -19.34 -7.14
N PHE A 332 9.96 -19.61 -5.83
CA PHE A 332 11.01 -19.26 -4.87
C PHE A 332 12.34 -19.95 -5.20
N LYS A 333 12.33 -21.26 -5.48
CA LYS A 333 13.56 -21.99 -5.86
C LYS A 333 14.23 -21.37 -7.08
N CYS A 334 13.46 -21.07 -8.12
CA CYS A 334 13.96 -20.44 -9.34
C CYS A 334 14.53 -19.04 -9.05
N ALA A 335 13.79 -18.19 -8.33
CA ALA A 335 14.27 -16.86 -7.92
C ALA A 335 15.56 -16.95 -7.11
N LYS A 336 15.65 -17.91 -6.18
CA LYS A 336 16.83 -18.11 -5.35
C LYS A 336 18.05 -18.56 -6.15
N ILE A 337 17.88 -19.48 -7.11
CA ILE A 337 18.98 -19.92 -8.00
C ILE A 337 19.49 -18.74 -8.84
N ALA A 338 18.59 -17.94 -9.41
CA ALA A 338 18.96 -16.76 -10.18
C ALA A 338 19.71 -15.73 -9.29
N ALA A 339 19.19 -15.45 -8.10
CA ALA A 339 19.82 -14.57 -7.13
C ALA A 339 21.22 -15.06 -6.71
N ASP A 340 21.38 -16.35 -6.39
CA ASP A 340 22.68 -16.90 -5.98
C ASP A 340 23.74 -16.85 -7.09
N ASN A 341 23.29 -16.75 -8.36
CA ASN A 341 24.14 -16.57 -9.52
C ASN A 341 24.23 -15.10 -10.00
N GLY A 342 23.86 -14.15 -9.15
CA GLY A 342 24.11 -12.72 -9.37
C GLY A 342 23.06 -12.00 -10.22
N ILE A 343 21.89 -12.60 -10.47
CA ILE A 343 20.81 -11.92 -11.19
C ILE A 343 20.13 -10.91 -10.26
N ILE A 344 20.38 -9.62 -10.50
CA ILE A 344 19.99 -8.50 -9.62
C ILE A 344 18.47 -8.43 -9.42
N THR A 345 17.69 -8.60 -10.48
CA THR A 345 16.21 -8.55 -10.44
C THR A 345 15.63 -9.63 -9.51
N SER A 346 16.36 -10.72 -9.29
CA SER A 346 15.92 -11.79 -8.41
C SER A 346 16.20 -11.51 -6.93
N TYR A 347 17.10 -10.58 -6.58
CA TYR A 347 17.33 -10.19 -5.19
C TYR A 347 16.07 -9.62 -4.55
N PHE A 348 15.40 -8.70 -5.25
CA PHE A 348 14.15 -8.11 -4.78
C PHE A 348 13.04 -9.17 -4.68
N LYS A 349 12.88 -10.02 -5.71
CA LYS A 349 11.88 -11.11 -5.71
C LYS A 349 12.04 -12.06 -4.51
N VAL A 350 13.27 -12.51 -4.24
CA VAL A 350 13.57 -13.37 -3.08
C VAL A 350 13.24 -12.65 -1.78
N GLY A 351 13.60 -11.37 -1.67
CA GLY A 351 13.27 -10.54 -0.52
C GLY A 351 11.76 -10.44 -0.26
N THR A 352 10.97 -10.15 -1.30
CA THR A 352 9.51 -10.08 -1.22
C THR A 352 8.88 -11.42 -0.87
N MET A 353 9.38 -12.53 -1.45
CA MET A 353 8.89 -13.87 -1.13
C MET A 353 9.12 -14.24 0.34
N TYR A 354 10.27 -13.89 0.92
CA TYR A 354 10.48 -14.03 2.36
C TYR A 354 9.56 -13.10 3.18
N SER A 355 9.34 -11.86 2.73
CA SER A 355 8.47 -10.91 3.43
C SER A 355 7.01 -11.38 3.48
N ASN A 356 6.53 -12.03 2.41
CA ASN A 356 5.14 -12.45 2.28
C ASN A 356 4.91 -13.93 2.65
N GLY A 357 5.96 -14.72 2.86
CA GLY A 357 5.86 -16.17 3.03
C GLY A 357 5.39 -16.91 1.76
N GLU A 358 5.74 -16.39 0.58
CA GLU A 358 5.31 -16.95 -0.70
C GLU A 358 6.25 -18.08 -1.14
N GLY A 359 5.82 -19.33 -0.95
CA GLY A 359 6.60 -20.51 -1.34
C GLY A 359 7.77 -20.85 -0.42
N VAL A 360 8.01 -20.03 0.61
CA VAL A 360 8.97 -20.18 1.69
C VAL A 360 8.33 -19.70 3.00
N GLU A 361 8.85 -20.13 4.15
CA GLU A 361 8.40 -19.59 5.44
C GLU A 361 8.69 -18.09 5.53
N GLN A 362 7.73 -17.31 6.03
CA GLN A 362 7.87 -15.87 6.20
C GLN A 362 9.06 -15.56 7.13
N ASN A 363 9.96 -14.69 6.70
CA ASN A 363 11.13 -14.31 7.47
C ASN A 363 11.58 -12.89 7.14
N ASP A 364 11.21 -11.94 7.99
CA ASP A 364 11.53 -10.53 7.79
C ASP A 364 13.04 -10.24 7.82
N GLN A 365 13.84 -11.00 8.57
CA GLN A 365 15.30 -10.81 8.62
C GLN A 365 15.97 -11.22 7.29
N GLU A 366 15.53 -12.33 6.70
CA GLU A 366 16.00 -12.73 5.37
C GLU A 366 15.48 -11.79 4.29
N ALA A 367 14.22 -11.35 4.38
CA ALA A 367 13.66 -10.33 3.50
C ALA A 367 14.54 -9.06 3.51
N TYR A 368 14.86 -8.53 4.69
CA TYR A 368 15.73 -7.37 4.85
C TYR A 368 17.10 -7.56 4.20
N LYS A 369 17.76 -8.71 4.41
CA LYS A 369 19.07 -8.99 3.81
C LYS A 369 19.02 -8.96 2.28
N TRP A 370 18.01 -9.60 1.69
CA TRP A 370 17.88 -9.68 0.23
C TRP A 370 17.46 -8.35 -0.40
N ILE A 371 16.51 -7.62 0.20
CA ILE A 371 16.11 -6.30 -0.29
C ILE A 371 17.25 -5.29 -0.15
N LYS A 372 18.00 -5.32 0.96
CA LYS A 372 19.20 -4.49 1.11
C LYS A 372 20.24 -4.79 0.02
N LYS A 373 20.48 -6.08 -0.27
CA LYS A 373 21.38 -6.50 -1.35
C LYS A 373 20.89 -6.02 -2.72
N ALA A 374 19.58 -6.01 -2.96
CA ALA A 374 18.97 -5.44 -4.17
C ALA A 374 19.25 -3.93 -4.28
N ALA A 375 19.07 -3.18 -3.19
CA ALA A 375 19.32 -1.74 -3.15
C ALA A 375 20.81 -1.40 -3.34
N GLU A 376 21.72 -2.18 -2.73
CA GLU A 376 23.17 -2.05 -2.94
C GLU A 376 23.57 -2.34 -4.41
N ALA A 377 22.85 -3.25 -5.06
CA ALA A 377 22.97 -3.53 -6.50
C ALA A 377 22.23 -2.51 -7.39
N LYS A 378 21.64 -1.46 -6.80
CA LYS A 378 20.88 -0.39 -7.46
C LYS A 378 19.63 -0.87 -8.21
N ASP A 379 18.96 -1.89 -7.69
CA ASP A 379 17.64 -2.28 -8.18
C ASP A 379 16.62 -1.15 -7.89
N PRO A 380 15.96 -0.57 -8.90
CA PRO A 380 15.14 0.63 -8.73
C PRO A 380 13.85 0.40 -7.93
N TYR A 381 13.41 -0.85 -7.74
CA TYR A 381 12.17 -1.17 -7.00
C TYR A 381 12.44 -1.53 -5.53
N SER A 382 13.71 -1.65 -5.15
CA SER A 382 14.10 -2.10 -3.81
C SER A 382 14.16 -0.99 -2.76
N TYR A 383 14.27 0.27 -3.18
CA TYR A 383 14.48 1.40 -2.26
C TYR A 383 13.23 1.70 -1.42
N GLY A 384 12.03 1.66 -2.02
CA GLY A 384 10.76 1.83 -1.33
C GLY A 384 10.59 0.79 -0.22
N ALA A 385 10.73 -0.49 -0.57
CA ALA A 385 10.66 -1.60 0.38
C ALA A 385 11.72 -1.48 1.49
N LEU A 386 12.99 -1.18 1.16
CA LEU A 386 14.04 -0.99 2.17
C LEU A 386 13.74 0.20 3.09
N GLY A 387 13.23 1.30 2.54
CA GLY A 387 12.80 2.46 3.30
C GLY A 387 11.67 2.13 4.28
N ILE A 388 10.68 1.34 3.84
CA ILE A 388 9.58 0.86 4.70
C ILE A 388 10.11 -0.04 5.81
N MET A 389 11.07 -0.93 5.51
CA MET A 389 11.69 -1.80 6.52
C MET A 389 12.36 -1.01 7.63
N TYR A 390 13.12 0.05 7.31
CA TYR A 390 13.68 0.95 8.33
C TYR A 390 12.62 1.80 9.04
N TYR A 391 11.59 2.25 8.32
CA TYR A 391 10.53 3.09 8.88
C TYR A 391 9.68 2.33 9.92
N GLN A 392 9.39 1.05 9.66
CA GLN A 392 8.54 0.20 10.51
C GLN A 392 9.33 -0.73 11.44
N GLY A 393 10.64 -0.93 11.20
CA GLY A 393 11.46 -1.89 11.94
C GLY A 393 11.19 -3.34 11.54
N ILE A 394 10.92 -3.60 10.25
CA ILE A 394 10.68 -4.95 9.72
C ILE A 394 12.02 -5.57 9.35
N GLY A 395 12.40 -6.66 10.03
CA GLY A 395 13.68 -7.35 9.81
C GLY A 395 14.93 -6.60 10.26
N THR A 396 14.77 -5.36 10.73
CA THR A 396 15.82 -4.46 11.24
C THR A 396 15.25 -3.58 12.37
N ALA A 397 16.12 -2.87 13.11
CA ALA A 397 15.66 -1.83 14.04
C ALA A 397 15.04 -0.64 13.29
N ILE A 398 14.10 0.05 13.94
CA ILE A 398 13.53 1.31 13.41
C ILE A 398 14.65 2.35 13.28
N ASP A 399 14.84 2.89 12.08
CA ASP A 399 15.75 3.99 11.80
C ASP A 399 15.09 4.98 10.82
N LEU A 400 14.45 6.01 11.38
CA LEU A 400 13.74 7.01 10.57
C LEU A 400 14.67 7.90 9.74
N LYS A 401 15.94 8.05 10.15
CA LYS A 401 16.92 8.84 9.37
C LYS A 401 17.34 8.06 8.14
N GLU A 402 17.63 6.78 8.31
CA GLU A 402 17.99 5.91 7.21
C GLU A 402 16.80 5.66 6.27
N ALA A 403 15.59 5.48 6.80
CA ALA A 403 14.37 5.43 6.00
C ALA A 403 14.21 6.65 5.09
N TYR A 404 14.40 7.86 5.63
CA TYR A 404 14.34 9.10 4.86
C TYR A 404 15.43 9.15 3.77
N ARG A 405 16.66 8.79 4.13
CA ARG A 405 17.81 8.78 3.21
C ARG A 405 17.59 7.81 2.04
N ILE A 406 17.15 6.59 2.32
CA ILE A 406 16.86 5.56 1.33
C ILE A 406 15.68 5.97 0.45
N ALA A 407 14.60 6.49 1.03
CA ALA A 407 13.44 6.94 0.27
C ALA A 407 13.79 8.11 -0.68
N LYS A 408 14.69 9.01 -0.27
CA LYS A 408 15.25 10.06 -1.12
C LYS A 408 16.02 9.51 -2.32
N ILE A 409 16.85 8.48 -2.10
CA ILE A 409 17.58 7.80 -3.19
C ILE A 409 16.60 7.10 -4.14
N GLY A 410 15.62 6.37 -3.59
CA GLY A 410 14.60 5.71 -4.40
C GLY A 410 13.84 6.70 -5.28
N ALA A 411 13.46 7.85 -4.74
CA ALA A 411 12.82 8.92 -5.51
C ALA A 411 13.70 9.47 -6.65
N GLU A 412 15.03 9.52 -6.50
CA GLU A 412 15.97 9.89 -7.57
C GLU A 412 16.04 8.83 -8.67
N TYR A 413 15.82 7.56 -8.32
CA TYR A 413 15.70 6.42 -9.24
C TYR A 413 14.26 6.21 -9.77
N GLU A 414 13.37 7.19 -9.55
CA GLU A 414 11.96 7.15 -9.93
C GLU A 414 11.13 6.01 -9.29
N ASP A 415 11.55 5.49 -8.13
CA ASP A 415 10.81 4.47 -7.38
C ASP A 415 9.49 5.05 -6.81
N PRO A 416 8.32 4.59 -7.30
CA PRO A 416 7.03 5.10 -6.85
C PRO A 416 6.72 4.83 -5.37
N GLU A 417 7.17 3.69 -4.83
CA GLU A 417 6.92 3.33 -3.44
C GLU A 417 7.78 4.17 -2.50
N ALA A 418 9.03 4.45 -2.88
CA ALA A 418 9.89 5.39 -2.15
C ALA A 418 9.30 6.80 -2.11
N MET A 419 8.74 7.29 -3.22
CA MET A 419 8.04 8.58 -3.27
C MET A 419 6.81 8.61 -2.33
N ALA A 420 6.01 7.53 -2.32
CA ALA A 420 4.87 7.43 -1.42
C ALA A 420 5.30 7.38 0.07
N LEU A 421 6.43 6.74 0.37
CA LEU A 421 7.02 6.75 1.70
C LEU A 421 7.47 8.16 2.10
N LEU A 422 8.14 8.91 1.23
CA LEU A 422 8.49 10.32 1.50
C LEU A 422 7.24 11.14 1.82
N ALA A 423 6.18 10.99 1.03
CA ALA A 423 4.92 11.67 1.28
C ALA A 423 4.39 11.38 2.68
N ARG A 424 4.37 10.10 3.07
CA ARG A 424 3.98 9.68 4.42
C ARG A 424 4.85 10.28 5.51
N MET A 425 6.17 10.28 5.34
CA MET A 425 7.11 10.82 6.32
C MET A 425 6.89 12.33 6.55
N TYR A 426 6.69 13.10 5.47
CA TYR A 426 6.34 14.52 5.55
C TYR A 426 4.96 14.78 6.16
N ARG A 427 3.96 13.94 5.87
CA ARG A 427 2.63 14.07 6.46
C ARG A 427 2.63 13.84 7.97
N GLU A 428 3.38 12.82 8.42
CA GLU A 428 3.44 12.44 9.83
C GLU A 428 4.48 13.23 10.63
N GLY A 429 5.46 13.87 9.96
CA GLY A 429 6.58 14.54 10.63
C GLY A 429 7.55 13.56 11.30
N LYS A 430 7.68 12.33 10.75
CA LYS A 430 8.56 11.28 11.29
C LYS A 430 9.83 11.18 10.47
N GLY A 431 10.98 11.37 11.11
CA GLY A 431 12.30 11.38 10.44
C GLY A 431 12.61 12.68 9.68
N VAL A 432 11.58 13.49 9.39
CA VAL A 432 11.65 14.79 8.73
C VAL A 432 10.60 15.73 9.33
N SER A 433 10.83 17.04 9.25
CA SER A 433 9.84 18.04 9.69
C SER A 433 8.52 17.89 8.93
N LYS A 434 7.39 17.99 9.65
CA LYS A 434 6.05 17.87 9.06
C LYS A 434 5.83 18.96 8.00
N SER A 435 5.40 18.56 6.80
CA SER A 435 5.08 19.47 5.70
C SER A 435 4.00 18.84 4.82
N LEU A 436 2.78 19.38 4.84
CA LEU A 436 1.70 18.88 3.99
C LEU A 436 1.94 19.21 2.52
N ILE A 437 2.63 20.31 2.22
CA ILE A 437 2.99 20.71 0.85
C ILE A 437 3.97 19.69 0.25
N ASP A 438 5.06 19.37 0.96
CA ASP A 438 6.00 18.34 0.47
C ASP A 438 5.34 16.96 0.41
N SER A 439 4.45 16.64 1.37
CA SER A 439 3.66 15.41 1.30
C SER A 439 2.84 15.34 0.03
N PHE A 440 2.18 16.44 -0.35
CA PHE A 440 1.33 16.50 -1.53
C PHE A 440 2.15 16.28 -2.81
N GLU A 441 3.26 17.01 -2.95
CA GLU A 441 4.15 16.91 -4.11
C GLU A 441 4.71 15.49 -4.31
N TRP A 442 5.16 14.84 -3.23
CA TRP A 442 5.66 13.46 -3.33
C TRP A 442 4.56 12.44 -3.59
N GLN A 443 3.38 12.61 -2.98
CA GLN A 443 2.23 11.73 -3.21
C GLN A 443 1.76 11.81 -4.67
N LYS A 444 1.73 13.03 -5.22
CA LYS A 444 1.40 13.30 -6.62
C LYS A 444 2.37 12.62 -7.57
N LYS A 445 3.68 12.77 -7.36
CA LYS A 445 4.70 12.09 -8.18
C LYS A 445 4.57 10.57 -8.14
N ALA A 446 4.34 9.99 -6.97
CA ALA A 446 4.11 8.55 -6.84
C ALA A 446 2.87 8.10 -7.64
N ALA A 447 1.78 8.86 -7.58
CA ALA A 447 0.57 8.59 -8.34
C ALA A 447 0.78 8.75 -9.87
N GLU A 448 1.51 9.77 -10.31
CA GLU A 448 1.84 9.97 -11.73
C GLU A 448 2.72 8.85 -12.30
N LYS A 449 3.52 8.19 -11.45
CA LYS A 449 4.27 6.97 -11.79
C LYS A 449 3.45 5.67 -11.68
N GLY A 450 2.15 5.77 -11.40
CA GLY A 450 1.23 4.63 -11.38
C GLY A 450 1.16 3.87 -10.05
N PHE A 451 1.65 4.44 -8.94
CA PHE A 451 1.51 3.80 -7.62
C PHE A 451 0.05 3.82 -7.18
N VAL A 452 -0.65 2.69 -7.33
CA VAL A 452 -2.10 2.59 -7.11
C VAL A 452 -2.51 3.00 -5.69
N SER A 453 -1.71 2.66 -4.67
CA SER A 453 -1.97 3.06 -3.27
C SER A 453 -1.92 4.57 -3.04
N SER A 454 -1.31 5.34 -3.95
CA SER A 454 -1.30 6.81 -3.89
C SER A 454 -2.60 7.46 -4.36
N PHE A 455 -3.41 6.78 -5.18
CA PHE A 455 -4.56 7.42 -5.83
C PHE A 455 -5.61 7.89 -4.82
N ILE A 456 -5.94 7.06 -3.83
CA ILE A 456 -6.90 7.43 -2.78
C ILE A 456 -6.33 8.57 -1.92
N TRP A 457 -5.06 8.47 -1.50
CA TRP A 457 -4.45 9.52 -0.68
C TRP A 457 -4.40 10.86 -1.40
N LEU A 458 -4.04 10.87 -2.67
CA LEU A 458 -4.04 12.09 -3.47
C LEU A 458 -5.46 12.66 -3.62
N GLY A 459 -6.46 11.81 -3.82
CA GLY A 459 -7.86 12.23 -3.85
C GLY A 459 -8.30 12.90 -2.53
N VAL A 460 -7.97 12.30 -1.38
CA VAL A 460 -8.25 12.89 -0.05
C VAL A 460 -7.54 14.22 0.12
N MET A 461 -6.28 14.34 -0.33
CA MET A 461 -5.53 15.59 -0.21
C MET A 461 -6.16 16.73 -1.02
N TYR A 462 -6.72 16.44 -2.20
CA TYR A 462 -7.49 17.40 -2.96
C TYR A 462 -8.86 17.70 -2.32
N GLU A 463 -9.58 16.70 -1.82
CA GLU A 463 -10.91 16.87 -1.22
C GLU A 463 -10.89 17.75 0.05
N ASP A 464 -9.86 17.58 0.88
CA ASP A 464 -9.70 18.29 2.15
C ASP A 464 -8.76 19.51 2.07
N GLY A 465 -8.09 19.73 0.94
CA GLY A 465 -7.12 20.82 0.78
C GLY A 465 -5.85 20.62 1.63
N LEU A 466 -5.36 19.39 1.74
CA LEU A 466 -4.17 19.07 2.53
C LEU A 466 -2.91 19.30 1.70
N GLY A 467 -2.20 20.40 1.98
CA GLY A 467 -0.96 20.74 1.25
C GLY A 467 -1.20 21.31 -0.16
N THR A 468 -2.46 21.45 -0.56
CA THR A 468 -2.93 22.03 -1.80
C THR A 468 -4.26 22.78 -1.54
N SER A 469 -4.74 23.55 -2.52
CA SER A 469 -6.11 24.07 -2.48
C SER A 469 -7.13 22.94 -2.60
N LYS A 470 -8.27 23.08 -1.93
CA LYS A 470 -9.40 22.14 -2.04
C LYS A 470 -9.93 22.09 -3.48
N ASP A 471 -10.02 20.89 -4.05
CA ASP A 471 -10.56 20.62 -5.38
C ASP A 471 -11.24 19.23 -5.43
N VAL A 472 -12.56 19.21 -5.25
CA VAL A 472 -13.32 17.95 -5.24
C VAL A 472 -13.40 17.29 -6.62
N ASN A 473 -13.28 18.06 -7.71
CA ASN A 473 -13.31 17.49 -9.06
C ASN A 473 -12.02 16.72 -9.34
N GLU A 474 -10.87 17.26 -8.90
CA GLU A 474 -9.61 16.55 -8.99
C GLU A 474 -9.60 15.32 -8.08
N ALA A 475 -10.18 15.41 -6.88
CA ALA A 475 -10.37 14.25 -6.01
C ALA A 475 -11.17 13.12 -6.70
N ILE A 476 -12.30 13.46 -7.34
CA ILE A 476 -13.11 12.51 -8.12
C ILE A 476 -12.29 11.88 -9.26
N THR A 477 -11.44 12.65 -9.95
CA THR A 477 -10.56 12.13 -11.00
C THR A 477 -9.60 11.05 -10.47
N TRP A 478 -8.98 11.29 -9.32
CA TRP A 478 -8.09 10.31 -8.69
C TRP A 478 -8.82 9.10 -8.12
N TYR A 479 -10.01 9.30 -7.53
CA TYR A 479 -10.83 8.18 -7.07
C TYR A 479 -11.36 7.32 -8.23
N LYS A 480 -11.64 7.90 -9.41
CA LYS A 480 -11.95 7.12 -10.62
C LYS A 480 -10.77 6.28 -11.07
N LYS A 481 -9.56 6.86 -11.12
CA LYS A 481 -8.33 6.09 -11.40
C LYS A 481 -8.12 4.94 -10.40
N ALA A 482 -8.40 5.17 -9.12
CA ALA A 482 -8.38 4.13 -8.09
C ALA A 482 -9.40 3.02 -8.40
N ASN A 483 -10.64 3.39 -8.74
CA ASN A 483 -11.67 2.43 -9.13
C ASN A 483 -11.28 1.63 -10.39
N ASP A 484 -10.67 2.26 -11.39
CA ASP A 484 -10.26 1.61 -12.64
C ASP A 484 -9.06 0.67 -12.45
N ASN A 485 -8.37 0.79 -11.31
CA ASN A 485 -7.32 -0.12 -10.84
C ASN A 485 -7.79 -1.01 -9.68
N ASP A 486 -9.11 -1.25 -9.57
CA ASP A 486 -9.76 -2.14 -8.61
C ASP A 486 -9.42 -1.88 -7.13
N VAL A 487 -9.11 -0.63 -6.78
CA VAL A 487 -8.89 -0.25 -5.38
C VAL A 487 -10.20 -0.40 -4.58
N PRO A 488 -10.25 -1.25 -3.54
CA PRO A 488 -11.51 -1.66 -2.92
C PRO A 488 -12.37 -0.53 -2.37
N ASN A 489 -11.76 0.49 -1.76
CA ASN A 489 -12.48 1.60 -1.13
C ASN A 489 -12.80 2.76 -2.09
N ALA A 490 -12.41 2.69 -3.37
CA ALA A 490 -12.63 3.78 -4.33
C ALA A 490 -14.12 4.11 -4.56
N PRO A 491 -15.05 3.14 -4.69
CA PRO A 491 -16.48 3.44 -4.85
C PRO A 491 -17.06 4.21 -3.67
N MET A 492 -16.60 3.90 -2.46
CA MET A 492 -17.00 4.59 -1.23
C MET A 492 -16.56 6.06 -1.28
N MET A 493 -15.31 6.34 -1.71
CA MET A 493 -14.80 7.71 -1.84
C MET A 493 -15.55 8.49 -2.92
N LEU A 494 -15.83 7.87 -4.07
CA LEU A 494 -16.64 8.48 -5.13
C LEU A 494 -18.05 8.83 -4.66
N CYS A 495 -18.69 7.92 -3.92
CA CYS A 495 -20.01 8.14 -3.35
C CYS A 495 -20.04 9.39 -2.44
N GLN A 496 -19.05 9.54 -1.55
CA GLN A 496 -18.95 10.68 -0.65
C GLN A 496 -18.63 11.99 -1.39
N ALA A 497 -17.70 11.95 -2.34
CA ALA A 497 -17.30 13.13 -3.10
C ALA A 497 -18.46 13.67 -3.96
N TYR A 498 -19.20 12.79 -4.65
CA TYR A 498 -20.37 13.18 -5.44
C TYR A 498 -21.51 13.71 -4.58
N TYR A 499 -21.74 13.13 -3.40
CA TYR A 499 -22.72 13.66 -2.45
C TYR A 499 -22.35 15.08 -2.00
N THR A 500 -21.06 15.33 -1.73
CA THR A 500 -20.55 16.64 -1.31
C THR A 500 -20.65 17.70 -2.41
N GLN A 501 -20.50 17.30 -3.67
CA GLN A 501 -20.69 18.18 -4.85
C GLN A 501 -22.18 18.34 -5.24
N GLU A 502 -23.10 17.76 -4.48
CA GLU A 502 -24.54 17.78 -4.76
C GLU A 502 -24.94 17.11 -6.09
N ASP A 503 -24.06 16.29 -6.68
CA ASP A 503 -24.40 15.41 -7.81
C ASP A 503 -25.00 14.11 -7.27
N TYR A 504 -26.26 14.22 -6.86
CA TYR A 504 -26.97 13.14 -6.18
C TYR A 504 -27.25 11.92 -7.06
N VAL A 505 -27.27 12.10 -8.39
CA VAL A 505 -27.47 11.00 -9.34
C VAL A 505 -26.25 10.10 -9.36
N GLU A 506 -25.06 10.67 -9.49
CA GLU A 506 -23.82 9.88 -9.39
C GLU A 506 -23.61 9.38 -7.95
N ALA A 507 -23.92 10.17 -6.92
CA ALA A 507 -23.80 9.74 -5.52
C ALA A 507 -24.62 8.46 -5.26
N LYS A 508 -25.86 8.39 -5.75
CA LYS A 508 -26.73 7.21 -5.67
C LYS A 508 -26.11 6.01 -6.38
N LYS A 509 -25.63 6.19 -7.61
CA LYS A 509 -25.01 5.13 -8.41
C LYS A 509 -23.80 4.52 -7.70
N TRP A 510 -22.93 5.37 -7.15
CA TRP A 510 -21.76 4.91 -6.39
C TRP A 510 -22.14 4.32 -5.01
N ALA A 511 -23.23 4.78 -4.40
CA ALA A 511 -23.75 4.19 -3.16
C ALA A 511 -24.20 2.73 -3.39
N ASP A 512 -24.94 2.46 -4.47
CA ASP A 512 -25.35 1.10 -4.82
C ASP A 512 -24.14 0.19 -5.07
N LYS A 513 -23.12 0.70 -5.79
CA LYS A 513 -21.88 -0.04 -6.03
C LYS A 513 -21.14 -0.34 -4.74
N THR A 514 -21.08 0.63 -3.83
CA THR A 514 -20.45 0.51 -2.51
C THR A 514 -21.15 -0.55 -1.65
N ILE A 515 -22.49 -0.64 -1.70
CA ILE A 515 -23.25 -1.66 -0.95
C ILE A 515 -22.94 -3.09 -1.42
N ASN A 516 -22.71 -3.28 -2.72
CA ASN A 516 -22.31 -4.59 -3.24
C ASN A 516 -20.92 -5.03 -2.73
N GLN A 517 -20.09 -4.08 -2.29
CA GLN A 517 -18.81 -4.33 -1.64
C GLN A 517 -19.03 -4.39 -0.12
N LYS A 518 -19.35 -5.58 0.39
CA LYS A 518 -19.73 -5.84 1.80
C LYS A 518 -18.87 -5.13 2.86
N GLU A 519 -17.59 -4.86 2.58
CA GLU A 519 -16.69 -4.16 3.50
C GLU A 519 -17.09 -2.68 3.73
N TYR A 520 -17.65 -2.01 2.73
CA TYR A 520 -17.93 -0.56 2.74
C TYR A 520 -19.42 -0.19 2.71
N ALA A 521 -20.32 -1.19 2.75
CA ALA A 521 -21.76 -1.00 2.57
C ALA A 521 -22.40 0.01 3.55
N LEU A 522 -21.86 0.10 4.78
CA LEU A 522 -22.20 1.11 5.79
C LEU A 522 -22.36 2.53 5.22
N VAL A 523 -21.38 2.99 4.43
CA VAL A 523 -21.37 4.35 3.88
C VAL A 523 -22.42 4.51 2.78
N GLY A 524 -22.58 3.49 1.94
CA GLY A 524 -23.60 3.49 0.88
C GLY A 524 -25.01 3.56 1.47
N TYR A 525 -25.30 2.76 2.50
CA TYR A 525 -26.61 2.80 3.19
C TYR A 525 -26.88 4.17 3.81
N ARG A 526 -25.89 4.78 4.49
CA ARG A 526 -26.01 6.11 5.09
C ARG A 526 -26.35 7.17 4.04
N ILE A 527 -25.63 7.21 2.92
CA ILE A 527 -25.88 8.20 1.86
C ILE A 527 -27.25 7.98 1.22
N LEU A 528 -27.61 6.73 0.89
CA LEU A 528 -28.95 6.45 0.36
C LEU A 528 -30.07 6.84 1.33
N ALA A 529 -29.86 6.70 2.64
CA ALA A 529 -30.83 7.13 3.65
C ALA A 529 -31.09 8.65 3.56
N LEU A 530 -30.03 9.45 3.48
CA LEU A 530 -30.13 10.91 3.31
C LEU A 530 -30.80 11.28 1.99
N LEU A 531 -30.44 10.62 0.87
CA LEU A 531 -31.08 10.87 -0.43
C LEU A 531 -32.60 10.57 -0.39
N ASN A 532 -33.01 9.49 0.27
CA ASN A 532 -34.42 9.13 0.42
C ASN A 532 -35.17 10.09 1.34
N MET A 533 -34.55 10.57 2.42
CA MET A 533 -35.18 11.51 3.36
C MET A 533 -35.49 12.85 2.71
N TYR A 534 -34.55 13.37 1.91
CA TYR A 534 -34.67 14.69 1.29
C TYR A 534 -35.18 14.67 -0.16
N GLY A 535 -35.30 13.50 -0.79
CA GLY A 535 -35.69 13.38 -2.19
C GLY A 535 -34.63 13.93 -3.17
N LEU A 536 -33.35 13.68 -2.88
CA LEU A 536 -32.21 14.22 -3.63
C LEU A 536 -31.78 13.23 -4.71
N GLY A 537 -32.00 13.58 -5.98
CA GLY A 537 -31.72 12.69 -7.12
C GLY A 537 -32.64 11.46 -7.23
N ILE A 538 -33.53 11.26 -6.26
CA ILE A 538 -34.54 10.19 -6.20
C ILE A 538 -35.83 10.70 -5.54
N PRO A 539 -37.00 10.08 -5.76
CA PRO A 539 -38.22 10.45 -5.05
C PRO A 539 -38.09 10.30 -3.53
N GLN A 540 -38.69 11.22 -2.77
CA GLN A 540 -38.67 11.17 -1.31
C GLN A 540 -39.39 9.92 -0.78
N ASN A 541 -38.75 9.21 0.15
CA ASN A 541 -39.30 8.06 0.84
C ASN A 541 -38.74 7.95 2.27
N LYS A 542 -39.43 8.59 3.22
CA LYS A 542 -39.02 8.64 4.64
C LYS A 542 -38.91 7.25 5.28
N ASN A 543 -39.85 6.35 5.00
CA ASN A 543 -39.80 4.98 5.53
C ASN A 543 -38.57 4.24 5.06
N LYS A 544 -38.22 4.38 3.77
CA LYS A 544 -37.02 3.78 3.22
C LYS A 544 -35.74 4.40 3.80
N ALA A 545 -35.75 5.70 4.06
CA ALA A 545 -34.63 6.38 4.73
C ALA A 545 -34.31 5.74 6.09
N PHE A 546 -35.33 5.55 6.94
CA PHE A 546 -35.15 4.91 8.24
C PHE A 546 -34.79 3.41 8.14
N GLU A 547 -35.32 2.69 7.15
CA GLU A 547 -34.89 1.29 6.89
C GLU A 547 -33.39 1.21 6.54
N LEU A 548 -32.91 2.14 5.70
CA LEU A 548 -31.52 2.17 5.26
C LEU A 548 -30.57 2.58 6.38
N ILE A 549 -30.92 3.58 7.19
CA ILE A 549 -30.06 3.99 8.31
C ILE A 549 -29.99 2.90 9.39
N ALA A 550 -31.08 2.18 9.64
CA ALA A 550 -31.09 1.02 10.54
C ALA A 550 -30.13 -0.08 10.04
N LYS A 551 -30.14 -0.38 8.73
CA LYS A 551 -29.18 -1.32 8.11
C LYS A 551 -27.74 -0.88 8.29
N ALA A 552 -27.46 0.42 8.11
CA ALA A 552 -26.15 0.99 8.33
C ALA A 552 -25.69 0.78 9.80
N ILE A 553 -26.56 1.06 10.77
CA ILE A 553 -26.27 0.88 12.20
C ILE A 553 -26.02 -0.60 12.52
N ASP A 554 -26.84 -1.52 12.02
CA ASP A 554 -26.67 -2.95 12.25
C ASP A 554 -25.37 -3.49 11.68
N GLU A 555 -24.99 -3.04 10.48
CA GLU A 555 -23.71 -3.41 9.86
C GLU A 555 -22.51 -2.91 10.67
N ALA A 556 -22.58 -1.67 11.16
CA ALA A 556 -21.53 -1.12 12.02
C ALA A 556 -21.42 -1.88 13.35
N LYS A 557 -22.55 -2.27 13.95
CA LYS A 557 -22.58 -3.10 15.18
C LYS A 557 -21.94 -4.47 14.95
N GLN A 558 -22.29 -5.13 13.83
CA GLN A 558 -21.72 -6.44 13.47
C GLN A 558 -20.21 -6.38 13.27
N LYS A 559 -19.69 -5.27 12.74
CA LYS A 559 -18.25 -5.04 12.52
C LYS A 559 -17.52 -4.51 13.76
N GLY A 560 -18.24 -4.12 14.81
CA GLY A 560 -17.66 -3.49 15.99
C GLY A 560 -16.99 -2.14 15.71
N VAL A 561 -17.42 -1.43 14.66
CA VAL A 561 -16.81 -0.14 14.26
C VAL A 561 -17.56 1.03 14.90
N PRO A 562 -16.84 2.05 15.42
CA PRO A 562 -17.47 3.29 15.86
C PRO A 562 -18.27 3.93 14.72
N MET A 563 -19.48 4.42 15.02
CA MET A 563 -20.43 4.90 14.01
C MET A 563 -20.97 6.32 14.25
N PRO A 564 -20.18 7.30 14.74
CA PRO A 564 -20.70 8.63 15.05
C PRO A 564 -21.28 9.33 13.82
N ASN A 565 -20.66 9.16 12.63
CA ASN A 565 -21.21 9.70 11.38
C ASN A 565 -22.56 9.08 10.98
N THR A 566 -22.79 7.81 11.32
CA THR A 566 -24.04 7.12 10.97
C THR A 566 -25.15 7.50 11.94
N LEU A 567 -24.84 7.62 13.24
CA LEU A 567 -25.77 8.13 14.24
C LEU A 567 -26.09 9.61 13.98
N ASP A 568 -25.11 10.42 13.61
CA ASP A 568 -25.36 11.82 13.25
C ASP A 568 -26.34 11.94 12.08
N ALA A 569 -26.16 11.11 11.03
CA ALA A 569 -27.13 11.02 9.94
C ALA A 569 -28.51 10.55 10.42
N GLU A 570 -28.61 9.59 11.34
CA GLU A 570 -29.88 9.19 11.95
C GLU A 570 -30.55 10.37 12.69
N GLY A 571 -29.78 11.15 13.44
CA GLY A 571 -30.28 12.35 14.11
C GLY A 571 -30.73 13.43 13.10
N GLU A 572 -30.01 13.61 11.98
CA GLU A 572 -30.45 14.47 10.88
C GLU A 572 -31.76 13.98 10.25
N LEU A 573 -31.96 12.67 10.14
CA LEU A 573 -33.21 12.06 9.66
C LEU A 573 -34.38 12.38 10.60
N TYR A 574 -34.20 12.21 11.92
CA TYR A 574 -35.23 12.57 12.90
C TYR A 574 -35.53 14.07 12.91
N LEU A 575 -34.51 14.90 12.73
CA LEU A 575 -34.68 16.34 12.59
C LEU A 575 -35.52 16.68 11.34
N ALA A 576 -35.24 16.05 10.21
CA ALA A 576 -36.01 16.21 8.97
C ALA A 576 -37.46 15.68 9.07
N ASP A 577 -37.73 14.77 10.00
CA ASP A 577 -39.07 14.25 10.29
C ASP A 577 -39.80 15.03 11.39
N ASN A 578 -39.26 16.17 11.84
CA ASN A 578 -39.78 16.98 12.95
C ASN A 578 -39.90 16.21 14.28
N ASN A 579 -38.97 15.29 14.56
CA ASN A 579 -38.84 14.62 15.85
C ASN A 579 -37.56 15.12 16.54
N ILE A 580 -37.62 16.33 17.08
CA ILE A 580 -36.46 17.05 17.59
C ILE A 580 -35.92 16.37 18.86
N SER A 581 -36.81 15.82 19.68
CA SER A 581 -36.44 15.11 20.92
C SER A 581 -35.54 13.91 20.62
N LYS A 582 -35.90 13.08 19.63
CA LYS A 582 -35.09 11.92 19.24
C LYS A 582 -33.76 12.33 18.61
N ALA A 583 -33.77 13.38 17.78
CA ALA A 583 -32.55 13.95 17.23
C ALA A 583 -31.59 14.44 18.33
N ARG A 584 -32.11 15.04 19.40
CA ARG A 584 -31.34 15.52 20.56
C ARG A 584 -30.77 14.39 21.39
N GLU A 585 -31.55 13.34 21.64
CA GLU A 585 -31.08 12.12 22.31
C GLU A 585 -29.84 11.56 21.61
N ILE A 586 -29.90 11.46 20.27
CA ILE A 586 -28.78 10.97 19.46
C ILE A 586 -27.58 11.93 19.51
N TYR A 587 -27.82 13.24 19.37
CA TYR A 587 -26.76 14.26 19.47
C TYR A 587 -26.02 14.19 20.82
N ASN A 588 -26.76 14.05 21.92
CA ASN A 588 -26.21 13.94 23.26
C ASN A 588 -25.44 12.63 23.45
N ALA A 589 -25.95 11.52 22.91
CA ALA A 589 -25.26 10.23 22.93
C ALA A 589 -23.90 10.30 22.19
N ILE A 590 -23.87 10.89 21.00
CA ILE A 590 -22.63 11.09 20.24
C ILE A 590 -21.67 12.00 21.00
N SER A 591 -22.16 13.10 21.56
CA SER A 591 -21.32 14.05 22.33
C SER A 591 -20.73 13.42 23.59
N LYS A 592 -21.42 12.44 24.18
CA LYS A 592 -20.94 11.69 25.34
C LYS A 592 -19.92 10.63 24.94
N ASP A 593 -20.22 9.83 23.92
CA ASP A 593 -19.41 8.68 23.53
C ASP A 593 -18.21 9.07 22.64
N THR A 594 -18.31 10.21 21.95
CA THR A 594 -17.26 10.75 21.07
C THR A 594 -17.17 12.28 21.21
N PRO A 595 -16.59 12.79 22.33
CA PRO A 595 -16.63 14.22 22.68
C PRO A 595 -16.06 15.16 21.60
N ASP A 596 -15.06 14.70 20.85
CA ASP A 596 -14.40 15.55 19.85
C ASP A 596 -15.16 15.62 18.51
N PHE A 597 -16.17 14.77 18.28
CA PHE A 597 -16.81 14.61 16.97
C PHE A 597 -17.34 15.94 16.41
N TYR A 598 -18.16 16.66 17.19
CA TYR A 598 -18.75 17.94 16.78
C TYR A 598 -17.80 19.14 16.86
N THR A 599 -16.63 18.97 17.49
CA THR A 599 -15.58 20.00 17.52
C THR A 599 -14.71 19.97 16.26
N GLN A 600 -14.50 18.77 15.70
CA GLN A 600 -13.75 18.57 14.47
C GLN A 600 -14.59 18.88 13.22
N LYS A 601 -15.91 18.68 13.30
CA LYS A 601 -16.83 18.86 12.17
C LYS A 601 -18.21 19.34 12.63
N GLU A 602 -18.64 20.49 12.10
CA GLU A 602 -20.01 20.95 12.26
C GLU A 602 -20.94 20.27 11.24
N THR A 603 -21.95 19.57 11.74
CA THR A 603 -23.01 18.87 10.97
C THR A 603 -24.33 19.63 11.03
N LYS A 604 -25.32 19.30 10.19
CA LYS A 604 -26.63 19.98 10.22
C LYS A 604 -27.31 19.76 11.57
N LEU A 605 -27.23 18.55 12.11
CA LEU A 605 -27.72 18.21 13.44
C LEU A 605 -27.04 19.08 14.51
N SER A 606 -25.70 19.12 14.52
CA SER A 606 -24.97 19.87 15.53
C SER A 606 -25.23 21.38 15.48
N LYS A 607 -25.36 21.93 14.28
CA LYS A 607 -25.69 23.34 14.07
C LYS A 607 -27.08 23.64 14.64
N PHE A 608 -28.07 22.82 14.31
CA PHE A 608 -29.43 22.96 14.84
C PHE A 608 -29.45 22.89 16.37
N MET A 609 -28.73 21.94 16.97
CA MET A 609 -28.68 21.77 18.44
C MET A 609 -27.99 22.95 19.14
N LYS A 610 -26.94 23.54 18.54
CA LYS A 610 -26.30 24.76 19.07
C LYS A 610 -27.23 25.97 19.01
N GLU A 611 -28.03 26.09 17.94
CA GLU A 611 -28.95 27.22 17.70
C GLU A 611 -30.24 27.11 18.53
N ASN A 612 -30.69 25.89 18.86
CA ASN A 612 -31.94 25.62 19.57
C ASN A 612 -31.67 25.02 20.95
N LYS A 613 -31.32 25.86 21.92
CA LYS A 613 -31.16 25.45 23.32
C LYS A 613 -32.53 25.24 23.99
N GLY A 614 -32.58 24.38 25.01
CA GLY A 614 -33.81 24.01 25.72
C GLY A 614 -33.86 22.54 26.13
N GLY A 615 -34.76 22.23 27.06
CA GLY A 615 -35.04 20.87 27.54
C GLY A 615 -35.87 20.06 26.55
N ASP A 616 -36.00 18.76 26.76
CA ASP A 616 -36.80 17.89 25.88
C ASP A 616 -38.30 18.26 25.83
N VAL A 617 -38.80 18.89 26.89
CA VAL A 617 -40.18 19.41 26.99
C VAL A 617 -40.45 20.64 26.13
N ASP A 618 -39.41 21.33 25.64
CA ASP A 618 -39.50 22.55 24.82
C ASP A 618 -39.81 22.26 23.36
N PHE A 619 -39.59 21.02 22.96
CA PHE A 619 -39.74 20.55 21.60
C PHE A 619 -40.92 19.59 21.49
N ASP A 620 -41.39 19.36 20.26
CA ASP A 620 -42.44 18.41 19.93
C ASP A 620 -43.73 18.58 20.79
N ILE A 621 -44.04 19.83 21.18
CA ILE A 621 -45.19 20.18 22.03
C ILE A 621 -46.49 19.66 21.39
N PRO A 622 -47.24 18.75 22.04
CA PRO A 622 -48.44 18.16 21.45
C PRO A 622 -49.50 19.21 21.12
N ILE A 623 -50.15 19.06 19.96
CA ILE A 623 -51.25 19.92 19.54
C ILE A 623 -52.57 19.20 19.85
N ALA A 624 -53.50 19.93 20.47
CA ALA A 624 -54.83 19.45 20.82
C ALA A 624 -55.75 19.41 19.60
N ASP A 625 -56.59 18.38 19.53
CA ASP A 625 -57.61 18.26 18.49
C ASP A 625 -58.83 19.18 18.72
N ASN A 626 -59.01 19.69 19.94
CA ASN A 626 -60.17 20.48 20.38
C ASN A 626 -59.76 21.79 21.04
N VAL A 627 -60.62 22.82 20.94
CA VAL A 627 -60.41 24.15 21.51
C VAL A 627 -61.13 24.30 22.85
N SER A 628 -60.43 24.75 23.89
CA SER A 628 -60.95 24.96 25.25
C SER A 628 -61.40 26.41 25.47
N ASN A 629 -62.52 26.80 24.84
CA ASN A 629 -62.99 28.20 24.78
C ASN A 629 -63.38 28.83 26.13
N HIS A 630 -63.70 28.03 27.15
CA HIS A 630 -64.07 28.50 28.49
C HIS A 630 -62.93 28.35 29.51
N THR A 631 -61.71 28.07 29.04
CA THR A 631 -60.52 28.00 29.87
C THR A 631 -59.65 29.22 29.63
N PHE A 632 -59.22 29.87 30.72
CA PHE A 632 -58.45 31.10 30.71
C PHE A 632 -57.21 30.94 31.57
N ALA A 633 -56.09 31.53 31.15
CA ALA A 633 -54.83 31.41 31.85
C ALA A 633 -54.14 32.76 32.03
N VAL A 634 -53.67 33.01 33.24
CA VAL A 634 -52.68 34.06 33.55
C VAL A 634 -51.38 33.37 33.93
N ILE A 635 -50.31 33.67 33.20
CA ILE A 635 -48.97 33.12 33.38
C ILE A 635 -48.03 34.28 33.70
N ILE A 636 -47.47 34.30 34.90
CA ILE A 636 -46.54 35.33 35.37
C ILE A 636 -45.17 34.70 35.65
N SER A 637 -44.13 35.28 35.06
CA SER A 637 -42.78 34.68 35.07
C SER A 637 -41.74 35.73 35.39
N ASN A 638 -41.29 35.76 36.64
CA ASN A 638 -40.37 36.77 37.14
C ASN A 638 -38.98 36.16 37.28
N GLU A 639 -38.08 36.52 36.38
CA GLU A 639 -36.68 36.07 36.39
C GLU A 639 -35.73 37.20 36.76
N LYS A 640 -35.96 38.42 36.27
CA LYS A 640 -35.05 39.57 36.41
C LYS A 640 -35.61 40.57 37.40
N TYR A 641 -35.21 40.41 38.66
CA TYR A 641 -35.59 41.31 39.75
C TYR A 641 -34.68 42.54 39.81
N GLN A 642 -35.23 43.69 40.21
CA GLN A 642 -34.47 44.94 40.34
C GLN A 642 -33.57 44.94 41.58
N MET A 643 -34.08 44.38 42.68
CA MET A 643 -33.45 44.42 44.01
C MET A 643 -33.06 43.04 44.54
N GLU A 644 -33.41 41.96 43.84
CA GLU A 644 -33.13 40.59 44.24
C GLU A 644 -32.37 39.81 43.16
N LYS A 645 -31.79 38.66 43.56
CA LYS A 645 -31.14 37.75 42.60
C LYS A 645 -32.15 37.19 41.61
N SER A 646 -31.70 36.95 40.39
CA SER A 646 -32.53 36.32 39.36
C SER A 646 -32.97 34.90 39.70
N VAL A 647 -34.14 34.52 39.23
CA VAL A 647 -34.68 33.15 39.35
C VAL A 647 -34.41 32.42 38.04
N GLN A 648 -33.32 31.64 37.99
CA GLN A 648 -32.88 30.94 36.78
C GLN A 648 -34.04 30.17 36.13
N TYR A 649 -34.24 30.38 34.82
CA TYR A 649 -35.19 29.68 33.97
C TYR A 649 -36.67 30.04 34.16
N ALA A 650 -37.03 30.96 35.06
CA ALA A 650 -38.43 31.33 35.28
C ALA A 650 -39.09 31.90 34.00
N GLU A 651 -38.35 32.67 33.18
CA GLU A 651 -38.87 33.15 31.89
C GLU A 651 -39.14 31.99 30.92
N ASN A 652 -38.24 30.99 30.87
CA ASN A 652 -38.41 29.82 29.99
C ASN A 652 -39.59 28.95 30.45
N ASP A 653 -39.66 28.68 31.76
CA ASP A 653 -40.74 27.94 32.42
C ASP A 653 -42.12 28.46 32.00
N GLY A 654 -42.36 29.77 32.14
CA GLY A 654 -43.64 30.35 31.77
C GLY A 654 -43.87 30.46 30.28
N LYS A 655 -42.82 30.72 29.48
CA LYS A 655 -42.93 30.73 28.01
C LYS A 655 -43.37 29.36 27.51
N MET A 656 -42.79 28.28 28.03
CA MET A 656 -43.13 26.92 27.63
C MET A 656 -44.51 26.51 28.15
N PHE A 657 -44.84 26.82 29.41
CA PHE A 657 -46.20 26.59 29.91
C PHE A 657 -47.27 27.35 29.09
N THR A 658 -46.98 28.57 28.63
CA THR A 658 -47.83 29.32 27.70
C THR A 658 -48.07 28.55 26.39
N GLU A 659 -47.02 27.97 25.81
CA GLU A 659 -47.14 27.16 24.60
C GLU A 659 -47.96 25.89 24.84
N TYR A 660 -47.81 25.21 25.98
CA TYR A 660 -48.64 24.06 26.35
C TYR A 660 -50.11 24.44 26.58
N CYS A 661 -50.39 25.60 27.17
CA CYS A 661 -51.75 26.13 27.27
C CYS A 661 -52.39 26.27 25.89
N LYS A 662 -51.68 26.87 24.93
CA LYS A 662 -52.19 27.12 23.58
C LYS A 662 -52.31 25.85 22.76
N LYS A 663 -51.22 25.08 22.67
CA LYS A 663 -51.09 23.91 21.80
C LYS A 663 -51.72 22.69 22.43
N THR A 664 -51.30 22.30 23.64
CA THR A 664 -51.66 21.00 24.24
C THR A 664 -53.00 21.02 24.97
N LEU A 665 -53.34 22.13 25.63
CA LEU A 665 -54.62 22.32 26.31
C LEU A 665 -55.67 22.99 25.41
N GLY A 666 -55.27 23.50 24.25
CA GLY A 666 -56.18 24.06 23.23
C GLY A 666 -56.80 25.41 23.60
N LEU A 667 -56.16 26.20 24.48
CA LEU A 667 -56.67 27.53 24.81
C LEU A 667 -56.49 28.48 23.63
N PRO A 668 -57.52 29.27 23.24
CA PRO A 668 -57.36 30.35 22.28
C PRO A 668 -56.30 31.36 22.74
N GLU A 669 -55.53 31.94 21.81
CA GLU A 669 -54.50 32.96 22.09
C GLU A 669 -55.02 34.08 23.01
N LYS A 670 -56.23 34.58 22.73
CA LYS A 670 -56.90 35.64 23.48
C LYS A 670 -57.29 35.26 24.93
N ASN A 671 -57.29 33.97 25.26
CA ASN A 671 -57.62 33.47 26.59
C ASN A 671 -56.37 33.28 27.46
N VAL A 672 -55.17 33.53 26.91
CA VAL A 672 -53.88 33.29 27.58
C VAL A 672 -53.13 34.60 27.71
N HIS A 673 -52.99 35.10 28.94
CA HIS A 673 -52.19 36.27 29.27
C HIS A 673 -50.83 35.82 29.83
N PHE A 674 -49.75 36.17 29.14
CA PHE A 674 -48.37 35.84 29.54
C PHE A 674 -47.57 37.11 29.80
N ILE A 675 -47.15 37.31 31.06
CA ILE A 675 -46.37 38.46 31.49
C ILE A 675 -45.03 37.99 32.06
N THR A 676 -43.95 38.58 31.56
CA THR A 676 -42.60 38.39 32.11
C THR A 676 -42.20 39.58 32.96
N ASN A 677 -41.45 39.31 34.03
CA ASN A 677 -40.89 40.32 34.94
C ASN A 677 -41.95 41.34 35.38
N ALA A 678 -43.06 40.83 35.91
CA ALA A 678 -44.22 41.59 36.31
C ALA A 678 -43.93 42.43 37.56
N THR A 679 -44.23 43.73 37.47
CA THR A 679 -44.32 44.62 38.64
C THR A 679 -45.55 44.30 39.48
N LEU A 680 -45.65 44.86 40.69
CA LEU A 680 -46.83 44.68 41.54
C LEU A 680 -48.12 45.13 40.83
N ASN A 681 -48.03 46.20 40.05
CA ASN A 681 -49.16 46.71 39.27
C ASN A 681 -49.55 45.78 38.14
N ASN A 682 -48.58 45.14 37.47
CA ASN A 682 -48.88 44.13 36.46
C ASN A 682 -49.60 42.92 37.10
N ILE A 683 -49.10 42.40 38.21
CA ILE A 683 -49.73 41.27 38.93
C ILE A 683 -51.19 41.61 39.31
N LYS A 684 -51.41 42.80 39.89
CA LYS A 684 -52.77 43.27 40.24
C LYS A 684 -53.68 43.39 39.01
N HIS A 685 -53.15 43.92 37.90
CA HIS A 685 -53.90 44.08 36.66
C HIS A 685 -54.35 42.72 36.08
N GLU A 686 -53.45 41.75 36.01
CA GLU A 686 -53.76 40.43 35.45
C GLU A 686 -54.71 39.61 36.34
N ILE A 687 -54.53 39.69 37.66
CA ILE A 687 -55.47 39.07 38.60
C ILE A 687 -56.86 39.68 38.44
N LYS A 688 -56.94 41.01 38.33
CA LYS A 688 -58.22 41.72 38.13
C LYS A 688 -58.89 41.30 36.82
N TRP A 689 -58.13 41.18 35.73
CA TRP A 689 -58.66 40.66 34.46
C TRP A 689 -59.24 39.25 34.63
N LEU A 690 -58.50 38.34 35.27
CA LEU A 690 -58.96 36.97 35.49
C LEU A 690 -60.21 36.92 36.37
N GLN A 691 -60.32 37.79 37.39
CA GLN A 691 -61.53 37.94 38.19
C GLN A 691 -62.73 38.39 37.36
N ASP A 692 -62.55 39.40 36.50
CA ASP A 692 -63.62 39.93 35.65
C ASP A 692 -64.10 38.86 34.65
N VAL A 693 -63.18 38.07 34.10
CA VAL A 693 -63.50 36.89 33.29
C VAL A 693 -64.33 35.89 34.11
N ILE A 694 -63.87 35.44 35.26
CA ILE A 694 -64.59 34.45 36.08
C ILE A 694 -66.00 34.95 36.42
N ALA A 695 -66.15 36.22 36.79
CA ALA A 695 -67.43 36.82 37.16
C ALA A 695 -68.46 36.80 36.01
N VAL A 696 -68.02 37.09 34.78
CA VAL A 696 -68.93 37.18 33.61
C VAL A 696 -69.36 35.80 33.10
N TYR A 697 -68.55 34.76 33.29
CA TYR A 697 -68.83 33.39 32.85
C TYR A 697 -69.67 32.57 33.84
N LYS A 698 -70.14 33.17 34.95
CA LYS A 698 -71.21 32.66 35.83
C LYS A 698 -71.08 31.18 36.24
N GLY A 699 -69.87 30.73 36.60
CA GLY A 699 -69.63 29.34 37.04
C GLY A 699 -69.17 28.38 35.96
N GLU A 700 -69.11 28.78 34.69
CA GLU A 700 -68.65 27.93 33.59
C GLU A 700 -67.14 28.05 33.33
N ALA A 701 -66.50 29.15 33.73
CA ALA A 701 -65.08 29.38 33.49
C ALA A 701 -64.19 28.38 34.26
N LYS A 702 -63.22 27.80 33.54
CA LYS A 702 -62.02 27.20 34.12
C LYS A 702 -60.90 28.25 34.11
N ALA A 703 -60.24 28.46 35.22
CA ALA A 703 -59.14 29.42 35.34
C ALA A 703 -57.83 28.71 35.72
N ILE A 704 -56.73 29.13 35.09
CA ILE A 704 -55.37 28.69 35.38
C ILE A 704 -54.58 29.93 35.80
N PHE A 705 -53.96 29.90 36.96
CA PHE A 705 -52.97 30.91 37.36
C PHE A 705 -51.63 30.23 37.53
N TYR A 706 -50.63 30.67 36.81
CA TYR A 706 -49.27 30.15 36.90
C TYR A 706 -48.33 31.28 37.34
N TYR A 707 -47.49 30.99 38.32
CA TYR A 707 -46.43 31.90 38.74
C TYR A 707 -45.11 31.15 38.88
N ALA A 708 -44.06 31.66 38.22
CA ALA A 708 -42.68 31.27 38.44
C ALA A 708 -41.87 32.49 38.91
N GLY A 709 -41.13 32.36 40.02
CA GLY A 709 -40.38 33.46 40.60
C GLY A 709 -40.05 33.26 42.08
N HIS A 710 -39.72 34.36 42.77
CA HIS A 710 -39.50 34.37 44.21
C HIS A 710 -40.83 34.44 44.96
N GLY A 711 -40.94 33.64 46.02
CA GLY A 711 -41.89 33.87 47.09
C GLY A 711 -41.17 34.49 48.28
N ILE A 712 -41.88 35.21 49.13
CA ILE A 712 -41.32 35.72 50.39
C ILE A 712 -42.26 35.41 51.56
N PRO A 713 -41.71 35.04 52.73
CA PRO A 713 -42.47 34.89 53.95
C PRO A 713 -42.50 36.17 54.77
N ASP A 714 -43.57 36.40 55.51
CA ASP A 714 -43.62 37.36 56.61
C ASP A 714 -42.99 36.73 57.86
N GLU A 715 -41.95 37.38 58.41
CA GLU A 715 -41.22 36.87 59.58
C GLU A 715 -42.10 36.79 60.86
N GLN A 716 -43.14 37.62 60.97
CA GLN A 716 -43.97 37.75 62.16
C GLN A 716 -45.12 36.73 62.16
N ASN A 717 -45.91 36.71 61.08
CA ASN A 717 -47.14 35.91 61.00
C ASN A 717 -47.00 34.66 60.10
N LYS A 718 -45.85 34.51 59.41
CA LYS A 718 -45.52 33.40 58.52
C LYS A 718 -46.43 33.28 57.29
N SER A 719 -47.15 34.34 56.92
CA SER A 719 -47.89 34.37 55.65
C SER A 719 -46.94 34.48 54.46
N ALA A 720 -47.41 34.11 53.26
CA ALA A 720 -46.61 34.06 52.04
C ALA A 720 -47.12 35.03 50.98
N TYR A 721 -46.16 35.59 50.24
CA TYR A 721 -46.39 36.59 49.21
C TYR A 721 -45.65 36.19 47.93
N LEU A 722 -46.26 36.45 46.77
CA LEU A 722 -45.56 36.48 45.49
C LEU A 722 -44.68 37.73 45.46
N LEU A 723 -43.43 37.62 45.00
CA LEU A 723 -42.53 38.77 44.88
C LEU A 723 -42.58 39.34 43.45
N PRO A 724 -43.07 40.58 43.26
CA PRO A 724 -42.95 41.31 42.00
C PRO A 724 -41.49 41.73 41.73
N ILE A 725 -41.14 42.05 40.48
CA ILE A 725 -39.75 42.41 40.15
C ILE A 725 -39.26 43.73 40.77
N ASP A 726 -40.19 44.62 41.14
CA ASP A 726 -39.97 45.90 41.81
C ASP A 726 -40.04 45.77 43.35
N GLY A 727 -40.29 44.56 43.86
CA GLY A 727 -40.25 44.26 45.30
C GLY A 727 -38.88 43.77 45.77
N TYR A 728 -38.72 43.69 47.10
CA TYR A 728 -37.51 43.18 47.75
C TYR A 728 -37.86 42.40 49.01
N GLY A 729 -37.07 41.37 49.33
CA GLY A 729 -37.47 40.31 50.26
C GLY A 729 -37.57 40.72 51.72
N SER A 730 -36.93 41.81 52.12
CA SER A 730 -36.98 42.31 53.49
C SER A 730 -38.27 43.07 53.85
N ASP A 731 -39.13 43.39 52.87
CA ASP A 731 -40.40 44.09 53.10
C ASP A 731 -41.56 43.42 52.36
N VAL A 732 -42.37 42.68 53.12
CA VAL A 732 -43.55 41.95 52.59
C VAL A 732 -44.63 42.88 52.01
N THR A 733 -44.64 44.17 52.35
CA THR A 733 -45.61 45.12 51.78
C THR A 733 -45.35 45.40 50.29
N THR A 734 -44.15 45.07 49.81
CA THR A 734 -43.79 45.09 48.39
C THR A 734 -44.26 43.85 47.63
N GLY A 735 -44.72 42.82 48.34
CA GLY A 735 -45.25 41.57 47.79
C GLY A 735 -46.75 41.59 47.53
N TYR A 736 -47.24 40.55 46.82
CA TYR A 736 -48.68 40.29 46.67
C TYR A 736 -49.08 39.07 47.50
N ALA A 737 -49.95 39.25 48.50
CA ALA A 737 -50.30 38.19 49.44
C ALA A 737 -51.02 37.01 48.76
N LEU A 738 -50.61 35.78 49.07
CA LEU A 738 -51.29 34.57 48.56
C LEU A 738 -52.73 34.47 49.07
N GLU A 739 -53.02 34.94 50.28
CA GLU A 739 -54.39 34.98 50.80
C GLU A 739 -55.29 35.88 49.94
N ASP A 740 -54.76 37.01 49.47
CA ASP A 740 -55.50 37.92 48.63
C ASP A 740 -55.69 37.35 47.23
N LEU A 741 -54.69 36.64 46.68
CA LEU A 741 -54.82 35.88 45.43
C LEU A 741 -55.95 34.85 45.54
N TYR A 742 -55.97 34.05 46.61
CA TYR A 742 -56.96 32.99 46.78
C TYR A 742 -58.35 33.56 47.01
N LYS A 743 -58.49 34.64 47.80
CA LYS A 743 -59.76 35.36 47.95
C LYS A 743 -60.21 35.94 46.61
N ALA A 744 -59.31 36.55 45.86
CA ALA A 744 -59.60 37.17 44.58
C ALA A 744 -60.19 36.18 43.57
N LEU A 745 -59.55 35.02 43.40
CA LEU A 745 -59.96 34.01 42.40
C LEU A 745 -61.04 33.05 42.93
N GLY A 746 -61.09 32.82 44.24
CA GLY A 746 -61.94 31.81 44.87
C GLY A 746 -63.32 32.30 45.28
N SER A 747 -63.52 33.61 45.45
CA SER A 747 -64.81 34.17 45.91
C SER A 747 -65.87 34.27 44.81
N LEU A 748 -65.51 33.98 43.56
CA LEU A 748 -66.38 34.07 42.40
C LEU A 748 -66.81 32.67 41.92
N PRO A 749 -68.02 32.52 41.35
CA PRO A 749 -68.48 31.23 40.84
C PRO A 749 -67.66 30.82 39.62
N SER A 750 -66.90 29.73 39.74
CA SER A 750 -66.09 29.14 38.65
C SER A 750 -66.28 27.62 38.60
N LYS A 751 -65.99 27.02 37.44
CA LYS A 751 -66.01 25.57 37.27
C LYS A 751 -64.84 24.93 38.02
N SER A 752 -63.66 25.53 37.88
CA SER A 752 -62.43 25.16 38.58
C SER A 752 -61.39 26.26 38.44
N VAL A 753 -60.62 26.54 39.50
CA VAL A 753 -59.43 27.38 39.48
C VAL A 753 -58.24 26.50 39.85
N THR A 754 -57.24 26.44 38.98
CA THR A 754 -55.98 25.71 39.24
C THR A 754 -54.84 26.71 39.33
N VAL A 755 -54.13 26.70 40.45
CA VAL A 755 -53.01 27.60 40.70
C VAL A 755 -51.72 26.77 40.73
N PHE A 756 -50.74 27.12 39.92
CA PHE A 756 -49.39 26.56 39.92
C PHE A 756 -48.40 27.61 40.40
N LEU A 757 -47.67 27.29 41.47
CA LEU A 757 -46.67 28.16 42.09
C LEU A 757 -45.30 27.49 42.06
N ASP A 758 -44.48 27.84 41.07
CA ASP A 758 -43.06 27.49 41.02
C ASP A 758 -42.22 28.57 41.71
N ALA A 759 -42.35 28.62 43.03
CA ALA A 759 -41.70 29.62 43.88
C ALA A 759 -41.29 29.06 45.24
N CYS A 760 -40.21 29.60 45.79
CA CYS A 760 -39.76 29.30 47.15
C CYS A 760 -40.38 30.33 48.10
N PHE A 761 -41.26 29.91 49.02
CA PHE A 761 -41.85 30.85 49.99
C PHE A 761 -41.09 30.91 51.31
N SER A 762 -40.09 30.04 51.53
CA SER A 762 -39.32 29.97 52.77
C SER A 762 -38.33 31.13 52.97
N GLY A 763 -38.23 32.02 51.98
CA GLY A 763 -37.23 33.09 51.93
C GLY A 763 -35.85 32.61 51.53
N ALA A 764 -35.68 31.32 51.18
CA ALA A 764 -34.44 30.79 50.63
C ALA A 764 -34.36 31.00 49.11
N LYS A 765 -33.19 31.36 48.61
CA LYS A 765 -32.83 31.46 47.19
C LYS A 765 -32.48 30.08 46.64
N ARG A 766 -32.59 29.92 45.31
CA ARG A 766 -32.30 28.65 44.59
C ARG A 766 -30.86 28.13 44.79
N ASP A 767 -29.91 29.00 45.15
CA ASP A 767 -28.50 28.70 45.42
C ASP A 767 -28.17 28.46 46.91
N GLY A 768 -29.15 28.61 47.80
CA GLY A 768 -28.99 28.42 49.26
C GLY A 768 -28.77 29.70 50.06
N ASP A 769 -28.66 30.87 49.41
CA ASP A 769 -28.65 32.18 50.10
C ASP A 769 -30.06 32.58 50.58
N MET A 770 -30.19 33.58 51.46
CA MET A 770 -31.50 34.05 51.97
C MET A 770 -31.93 35.38 51.34
N LEU A 771 -33.24 35.54 51.07
CA LEU A 771 -33.92 36.76 50.60
C LEU A 771 -34.34 37.67 51.76
N ALA A 772 -34.90 37.09 52.82
CA ALA A 772 -35.70 37.84 53.79
C ALA A 772 -35.25 37.68 55.26
N SER A 773 -34.28 36.82 55.56
CA SER A 773 -33.99 36.43 56.95
C SER A 773 -32.80 37.18 57.56
N ALA A 774 -33.06 38.02 58.57
CA ALA A 774 -32.02 38.60 59.44
C ALA A 774 -31.23 37.52 60.23
N ARG A 775 -31.75 36.30 60.33
CA ARG A 775 -31.18 35.17 61.08
C ARG A 775 -30.39 34.17 60.23
N GLY A 776 -30.31 34.36 58.91
CA GLY A 776 -29.68 33.42 57.97
C GLY A 776 -30.29 32.01 57.87
N VAL A 777 -31.57 31.79 58.22
CA VAL A 777 -32.21 30.45 58.19
C VAL A 777 -33.58 30.50 57.50
N ALA A 778 -33.91 29.46 56.70
CA ALA A 778 -35.19 29.30 56.02
C ALA A 778 -36.39 29.30 57.00
N ILE A 779 -37.47 29.98 56.62
CA ILE A 779 -38.67 30.13 57.44
C ILE A 779 -39.74 29.14 56.97
N LYS A 780 -40.23 28.30 57.89
CA LYS A 780 -41.37 27.42 57.62
C LYS A 780 -42.67 28.24 57.56
N VAL A 781 -43.17 28.43 56.34
CA VAL A 781 -44.35 29.25 56.04
C VAL A 781 -45.64 28.59 56.53
N LYS A 782 -46.58 29.40 57.03
CA LYS A 782 -47.96 28.96 57.28
C LYS A 782 -48.71 28.92 55.95
N GLN A 783 -49.15 27.73 55.56
CA GLN A 783 -49.85 27.54 54.29
C GLN A 783 -51.20 28.27 54.30
N ALA A 784 -51.38 29.24 53.39
CA ALA A 784 -52.64 29.93 53.21
C ALA A 784 -53.72 28.94 52.76
N THR A 785 -54.90 29.00 53.38
CA THR A 785 -56.01 28.10 53.03
C THR A 785 -56.76 28.69 51.83
N PRO A 786 -56.81 28.00 50.69
CA PRO A 786 -57.56 28.46 49.53
C PRO A 786 -59.08 28.54 49.84
N VAL A 787 -59.84 29.32 49.08
CA VAL A 787 -61.31 29.45 49.22
C VAL A 787 -62.02 29.19 47.88
N GLY A 788 -63.23 28.64 47.90
CA GLY A 788 -63.99 28.31 46.69
C GLY A 788 -63.42 27.14 45.87
N ASN A 789 -63.70 27.13 44.56
CA ASN A 789 -63.37 26.08 43.58
C ASN A 789 -61.91 26.02 43.15
N ILE A 790 -61.00 26.12 44.11
CA ILE A 790 -59.56 26.26 43.87
C ILE A 790 -58.76 25.06 44.36
N VAL A 791 -57.76 24.68 43.57
CA VAL A 791 -56.66 23.81 44.00
C VAL A 791 -55.33 24.48 43.68
N VAL A 792 -54.40 24.44 44.63
CA VAL A 792 -53.08 25.04 44.55
C VAL A 792 -52.03 23.94 44.52
N PHE A 793 -51.16 24.00 43.51
CA PHE A 793 -49.97 23.21 43.34
C PHE A 793 -48.77 24.11 43.65
N SER A 794 -47.97 23.76 44.65
CA SER A 794 -46.77 24.52 45.02
C SER A 794 -45.53 23.64 44.87
N ALA A 795 -44.47 24.20 44.28
CA ALA A 795 -43.26 23.47 43.94
C ALA A 795 -42.49 22.93 45.14
N ALA A 796 -42.63 23.55 46.31
CA ALA A 796 -42.00 23.16 47.56
C ALA A 796 -42.95 23.41 48.74
N GLN A 797 -42.69 22.76 49.87
CA GLN A 797 -43.49 22.91 51.10
C GLN A 797 -42.63 23.36 52.29
N GLY A 798 -43.28 24.02 53.25
CA GLY A 798 -42.64 24.40 54.50
C GLY A 798 -41.45 25.36 54.30
N ASP A 799 -40.27 24.88 54.64
CA ASP A 799 -38.98 25.57 54.56
C ASP A 799 -38.10 25.10 53.38
N GLU A 800 -38.60 24.21 52.53
CA GLU A 800 -37.87 23.67 51.37
C GLU A 800 -37.74 24.70 50.22
N THR A 801 -36.87 24.40 49.25
CA THR A 801 -36.55 25.25 48.09
C THR A 801 -37.05 24.60 46.80
N ALA A 802 -37.60 25.39 45.88
CA ALA A 802 -37.90 24.99 44.51
C ALA A 802 -36.64 25.13 43.64
N TYR A 803 -35.98 24.00 43.35
CA TYR A 803 -34.67 23.96 42.68
C TYR A 803 -34.78 24.07 41.15
N PRO A 804 -33.73 24.60 40.48
CA PRO A 804 -33.61 24.50 39.03
C PRO A 804 -33.24 23.07 38.61
N TYR A 805 -33.56 22.75 37.37
CA TYR A 805 -33.05 21.61 36.63
C TYR A 805 -32.18 22.16 35.49
N LYS A 806 -30.87 22.28 35.75
CA LYS A 806 -29.95 23.04 34.90
C LYS A 806 -29.76 22.41 33.52
N GLU A 807 -29.73 21.08 33.47
CA GLU A 807 -29.57 20.32 32.22
C GLU A 807 -30.74 20.55 31.25
N GLU A 808 -31.94 20.73 31.78
CA GLU A 808 -33.16 20.93 31.00
C GLU A 808 -33.56 22.42 30.88
N GLU A 809 -32.79 23.35 31.46
CA GLU A 809 -33.08 24.79 31.46
C GLU A 809 -34.49 25.15 31.98
N HIS A 810 -34.91 24.51 33.08
CA HIS A 810 -36.23 24.69 33.71
C HIS A 810 -36.17 24.73 35.24
N GLY A 811 -37.26 25.14 35.90
CA GLY A 811 -37.56 24.76 37.29
C GLY A 811 -37.93 23.28 37.37
N LEU A 812 -37.43 22.55 38.38
CA LEU A 812 -37.64 21.10 38.49
C LEU A 812 -39.14 20.73 38.56
N PHE A 813 -39.95 21.56 39.22
CA PHE A 813 -41.39 21.39 39.28
C PHE A 813 -42.04 21.60 37.91
N THR A 814 -41.72 22.70 37.24
CA THR A 814 -42.29 23.05 35.94
C THR A 814 -41.91 22.04 34.87
N TYR A 815 -40.66 21.58 34.86
CA TYR A 815 -40.19 20.52 33.97
C TYR A 815 -41.11 19.28 34.04
N TYR A 816 -41.34 18.73 35.24
CA TYR A 816 -42.18 17.53 35.38
C TYR A 816 -43.68 17.79 35.15
N LEU A 817 -44.15 19.02 35.37
CA LEU A 817 -45.48 19.44 34.94
C LEU A 817 -45.61 19.36 33.41
N LEU A 818 -44.69 20.01 32.68
CA LEU A 818 -44.68 20.01 31.22
C LEU A 818 -44.47 18.59 30.67
N LYS A 819 -43.55 17.83 31.25
CA LYS A 819 -43.26 16.45 30.84
C LYS A 819 -44.51 15.58 30.89
N LYS A 820 -45.29 15.67 31.96
CA LYS A 820 -46.51 14.88 32.07
C LYS A 820 -47.58 15.31 31.07
N LEU A 821 -47.70 16.61 30.81
CA LEU A 821 -48.60 17.13 29.79
C LEU A 821 -48.17 16.69 28.38
N GLN A 822 -46.87 16.65 28.12
CA GLN A 822 -46.28 16.18 26.86
C GLN A 822 -46.62 14.70 26.61
N GLU A 823 -46.29 13.83 27.58
CA GLU A 823 -46.52 12.37 27.51
C GLU A 823 -48.00 12.02 27.29
N THR A 824 -48.90 12.77 27.93
CA THR A 824 -50.35 12.50 27.92
C THR A 824 -51.11 13.29 26.85
N LYS A 825 -50.43 14.16 26.08
CA LYS A 825 -51.06 15.12 25.15
C LYS A 825 -52.15 15.97 25.84
N GLY A 826 -51.89 16.34 27.10
CA GLY A 826 -52.80 17.07 27.99
C GLY A 826 -53.96 16.25 28.56
N ASN A 827 -54.10 14.97 28.21
CA ASN A 827 -55.18 14.11 28.69
C ASN A 827 -54.80 13.46 30.04
N VAL A 828 -54.74 14.27 31.09
CA VAL A 828 -54.39 13.84 32.44
C VAL A 828 -55.29 14.51 33.48
N THR A 829 -55.68 13.75 34.51
CA THR A 829 -56.40 14.33 35.65
C THR A 829 -55.45 15.04 36.61
N LEU A 830 -55.93 16.03 37.36
CA LEU A 830 -55.11 16.73 38.34
C LEU A 830 -54.59 15.78 39.45
N GLY A 831 -55.30 14.71 39.76
CA GLY A 831 -54.85 13.67 40.68
C GLY A 831 -53.61 12.94 40.15
N GLU A 832 -53.69 12.39 38.94
CA GLU A 832 -52.57 11.72 38.27
C GLU A 832 -51.38 12.66 38.07
N LEU A 833 -51.65 13.92 37.73
CA LEU A 833 -50.64 14.95 37.57
C LEU A 833 -49.93 15.24 38.91
N SER A 834 -50.69 15.41 40.00
CA SER A 834 -50.12 15.65 41.33
C SER A 834 -49.26 14.49 41.83
N ASP A 835 -49.72 13.25 41.64
CA ASP A 835 -48.99 12.04 42.07
C ASP A 835 -47.69 11.88 41.27
N TYR A 836 -47.73 12.15 39.94
CA TYR A 836 -46.55 12.13 39.08
C TYR A 836 -45.53 13.22 39.47
N ILE A 837 -45.97 14.48 39.56
CA ILE A 837 -45.10 15.60 39.90
C ILE A 837 -44.45 15.37 41.26
N LYS A 838 -45.22 14.97 42.28
CA LYS A 838 -44.68 14.67 43.61
C LYS A 838 -43.58 13.61 43.53
N THR A 839 -43.89 12.49 42.90
CA THR A 839 -42.97 11.35 42.81
C THR A 839 -41.68 11.72 42.09
N GLN A 840 -41.78 12.41 40.94
CA GLN A 840 -40.61 12.75 40.14
C GLN A 840 -39.77 13.85 40.79
N VAL A 841 -40.40 14.93 41.28
CA VAL A 841 -39.67 16.03 41.91
C VAL A 841 -38.96 15.59 43.20
N GLU A 842 -39.61 14.79 44.06
CA GLU A 842 -38.97 14.27 45.29
C GLU A 842 -37.76 13.38 44.97
N ARG A 843 -37.89 12.48 43.98
CA ARG A 843 -36.79 11.60 43.57
C ARG A 843 -35.64 12.38 42.97
N GLN A 844 -35.95 13.28 42.05
CA GLN A 844 -34.96 13.90 41.18
C GLN A 844 -34.30 15.11 41.87
N SER A 845 -34.97 15.76 42.81
CA SER A 845 -34.34 16.79 43.64
C SER A 845 -33.18 16.24 44.47
N ILE A 846 -33.30 15.02 45.01
CA ILE A 846 -32.20 14.34 45.71
C ILE A 846 -31.09 13.94 44.74
N VAL A 847 -31.42 13.39 43.56
CA VAL A 847 -30.42 12.92 42.59
C VAL A 847 -29.63 14.07 41.97
N ILE A 848 -30.32 15.15 41.57
CA ILE A 848 -29.74 16.27 40.82
C ILE A 848 -29.18 17.34 41.76
N ASN A 849 -29.93 17.69 42.81
CA ASN A 849 -29.62 18.83 43.68
C ASN A 849 -29.13 18.43 45.09
N GLY A 850 -29.17 17.14 45.44
CA GLY A 850 -28.73 16.64 46.75
C GLY A 850 -29.59 17.05 47.93
N LYS A 851 -30.73 17.72 47.69
CA LYS A 851 -31.64 18.26 48.72
C LYS A 851 -33.07 17.96 48.34
N LEU A 852 -33.89 17.66 49.36
CA LEU A 852 -35.29 17.31 49.15
C LEU A 852 -36.10 18.54 48.70
N GLN A 853 -36.91 18.34 47.68
CA GLN A 853 -38.00 19.22 47.28
C GLN A 853 -39.28 18.38 47.17
N SER A 854 -40.27 18.74 47.98
CA SER A 854 -41.54 18.04 48.12
C SER A 854 -42.67 18.98 47.70
N PRO A 855 -43.24 18.80 46.50
CA PRO A 855 -44.41 19.57 46.07
C PRO A 855 -45.59 19.37 47.02
N SER A 856 -46.38 20.44 47.23
CA SER A 856 -47.60 20.39 48.03
C SER A 856 -48.83 20.75 47.20
N PHE A 857 -49.96 20.12 47.56
CA PHE A 857 -51.24 20.28 46.86
C PHE A 857 -52.33 20.57 47.88
N VAL A 858 -52.99 21.73 47.77
CA VAL A 858 -53.97 22.20 48.75
C VAL A 858 -55.27 22.60 48.08
N SER A 859 -56.38 22.20 48.67
CA SER A 859 -57.74 22.60 48.27
C SER A 859 -58.57 22.96 49.49
N THR A 860 -59.78 23.48 49.28
CA THR A 860 -60.74 23.69 50.37
C THR A 860 -61.26 22.36 50.95
N ALA A 861 -61.68 22.39 52.22
CA ALA A 861 -62.37 21.26 52.85
C ALA A 861 -63.67 20.89 52.11
N THR A 862 -64.37 21.87 51.53
CA THR A 862 -65.61 21.68 50.78
C THR A 862 -65.42 20.83 49.51
N ILE A 863 -64.28 20.96 48.84
CA ILE A 863 -63.97 20.23 47.60
C ILE A 863 -63.26 18.91 47.91
N ALA A 864 -62.54 18.86 49.05
CA ALA A 864 -61.79 17.70 49.51
C ALA A 864 -60.99 17.07 48.36
N ASN A 865 -61.16 15.78 48.07
CA ASN A 865 -60.44 15.09 46.99
C ASN A 865 -61.15 15.13 45.63
N SER A 866 -62.26 15.85 45.46
CA SER A 866 -62.99 15.88 44.19
C SER A 866 -62.22 16.56 43.05
N TRP A 867 -61.31 17.49 43.37
CA TRP A 867 -60.43 18.14 42.39
C TRP A 867 -59.50 17.16 41.68
N LYS A 868 -59.19 16.00 42.29
CA LYS A 868 -58.33 14.99 41.66
C LYS A 868 -58.90 14.46 40.34
N LYS A 869 -60.21 14.60 40.12
CA LYS A 869 -60.89 14.22 38.86
C LYS A 869 -60.95 15.33 37.83
N TRP A 870 -60.51 16.55 38.16
CA TRP A 870 -60.52 17.67 37.22
C TRP A 870 -59.44 17.51 36.16
N THR A 871 -59.63 18.14 35.01
CA THR A 871 -58.67 18.19 33.90
C THR A 871 -58.37 19.64 33.53
N LEU A 872 -57.12 19.89 33.12
CA LEU A 872 -56.73 21.19 32.56
C LEU A 872 -57.29 21.40 31.14
N LYS A 873 -57.44 20.32 30.38
CA LYS A 873 -58.02 20.30 29.03
C LYS A 873 -59.54 20.50 29.06
#